data_AF-A0A8S1CUM0-F1
#
_entry.id   AF-A0A8S1CUM0-F1
#
_cell.length_a   1.000
_cell.length_b   1.000
_cell.length_c   1.000
_cell.angle_alpha   90.00
_cell.angle_beta   90.00
_cell.angle_gamma   90.00
#
_symmetry.space_group_name_H-M   'P 1'
#
loop_
_entity.id
_entity.type
_entity.pdbx_description
1 polymer ?
#
loop_
_entity_poly.entity_id
_entity_poly.type
_entity_poly.pdbx_seq_one_letter_code
_entity_poly.pdbx_strand_id
1 'polypeptide(L)'
;MVGGKTASSTLHSRRVSCLASCWPGFGALRTQSGRSLEATEKTFLEAAERGDKHTIERCLLAPRSVNVNCTDLLGRSALQIAVDNENVELVEILLQQPDIKIGDALLHAITEGVLRIVELLIDHPSISASMLASGWSRSRPSTEESSDFSPDISPVILAAHCNQFEILQLFLARGAYIDKPHPLNCFCRQCEESKQSDSLRYSLKRIHTYKALASPAWLSLTSHDPILSAFKLSWELERLAELENEFKDIYMELSSQCKRYSCELLDQCRSSEEVIAVLNRRCSSSSPPEPALYDEAPHSERLSLDRLKLALKYDQKQFVAHPHCQQLLTSIWYEGFPIWRRRSGFSKVLLCLAIITAMPLLAATYLLFPRTRLGKLIRSPFMKFIYHSASFGCFLILLVLASTRTEGSEMYRQNTRGPAPSMIEWLILFWVSGMVWSECKQLWEEGLKAYVRQWWNWLDFIMLSLYLCTFSLRAVAYLQININNSSFSTRELPRSQWPNNDPTLIAEGVFAVANVFSFARIIYLFQTNPHLGPLQISLGCMIIDIAKFLFIFFLVLTSFACGLNQLYWYYDSNTEHCKQRPNGQMECQSNSDAFTTLDVTFATLFWSLFGISSPKSTELVDAHPFVEFVGQGLFMAYHVLSIIVLINMLIAMMSNSFQVIEDHADQEWKFARSKLWMSYFDEGCTLPPPFNVIISPKSVFYFFKGIKGLLVQLYSRPKVPHANMPRPATAEKGLLADGDTNSTGRQTSVESSQGPPMQHQTQYNEIMRRLVNRYIHKMKKQFRQDGVNEDDLLEIKQDISSLR
;
A
#
# COMPACT_ATOMS: atom_id res chain seq x y z
N MET A 1 -15.22 -4.24 13.42
CA MET A 1 -15.93 -5.00 14.48
C MET A 1 -16.94 -4.06 15.10
N VAL A 2 -18.12 -4.60 15.45
CA VAL A 2 -19.39 -3.90 15.75
C VAL A 2 -20.08 -3.41 14.48
N GLY A 3 -20.74 -4.35 13.81
CA GLY A 3 -21.83 -4.02 12.90
C GLY A 3 -22.98 -3.46 13.74
N GLY A 4 -23.26 -2.17 13.59
CA GLY A 4 -24.52 -1.58 14.01
C GLY A 4 -25.62 -2.09 13.09
N LYS A 5 -26.07 -3.33 13.31
CA LYS A 5 -27.39 -3.75 12.87
C LYS A 5 -28.39 -3.07 13.81
N THR A 6 -29.03 -2.04 13.27
CA THR A 6 -30.44 -1.69 13.49
C THR A 6 -30.97 -1.89 14.91
N ALA A 7 -30.85 -0.84 15.72
CA ALA A 7 -31.68 -0.62 16.92
C ALA A 7 -32.56 0.64 16.74
N SER A 8 -32.97 0.97 15.51
CA SER A 8 -33.70 2.22 15.23
C SER A 8 -35.21 2.06 15.01
N SER A 9 -35.72 0.89 14.61
CA SER A 9 -37.15 0.74 14.28
C SER A 9 -38.04 0.43 15.49
N THR A 10 -37.60 -0.38 16.45
CA THR A 10 -38.46 -0.87 17.56
C THR A 10 -38.36 -0.06 18.86
N LEU A 11 -37.24 0.62 19.12
CA LEU A 11 -37.09 1.52 20.27
C LEU A 11 -37.80 2.88 20.10
N HIS A 12 -38.23 3.21 18.89
CA HIS A 12 -38.94 4.47 18.60
C HIS A 12 -40.43 4.42 18.94
N SER A 13 -41.11 3.28 18.79
CA SER A 13 -42.56 3.19 19.09
C SER A 13 -42.89 3.45 20.57
N ARG A 14 -42.07 2.94 21.52
CA ARG A 14 -42.30 3.17 22.97
C ARG A 14 -41.76 4.50 23.51
N ARG A 15 -40.85 5.18 22.80
CA ARG A 15 -40.34 6.51 23.22
C ARG A 15 -41.15 7.68 22.67
N VAL A 16 -41.90 7.52 21.58
CA VAL A 16 -42.73 8.60 21.02
C VAL A 16 -43.88 8.99 21.97
N SER A 17 -44.41 8.06 22.76
CA SER A 17 -45.37 8.37 23.83
C SER A 17 -44.79 9.17 24.99
N CYS A 18 -43.46 9.16 25.21
CA CYS A 18 -42.78 9.97 26.23
C CYS A 18 -42.12 11.25 25.70
N LEU A 19 -41.80 11.32 24.40
CA LEU A 19 -41.21 12.52 23.78
C LEU A 19 -42.24 13.58 23.39
N ALA A 20 -43.50 13.18 23.20
CA ALA A 20 -44.61 14.10 22.93
C ALA A 20 -44.86 15.13 24.06
N SER A 21 -44.33 14.89 25.27
CA SER A 21 -44.55 15.77 26.44
C SER A 21 -43.41 16.77 26.71
N CYS A 22 -42.30 16.75 25.97
CA CYS A 22 -41.12 17.58 26.27
C CYS A 22 -40.75 18.64 25.23
N TRP A 23 -41.38 18.68 24.05
CA TRP A 23 -41.13 19.71 23.04
C TRP A 23 -42.42 20.45 22.67
N PRO A 24 -42.53 21.78 22.89
CA PRO A 24 -43.75 22.54 22.64
C PRO A 24 -44.19 22.59 21.16
N GLY A 25 -43.36 22.08 20.23
CA GLY A 25 -43.66 21.98 18.79
C GLY A 25 -44.12 20.60 18.31
N PHE A 26 -44.22 19.58 19.18
CA PHE A 26 -44.55 18.21 18.77
C PHE A 26 -46.02 17.99 18.40
N GLY A 27 -46.91 18.92 18.74
CA GLY A 27 -48.35 18.85 18.43
C GLY A 27 -48.72 19.06 16.95
N ALA A 28 -47.73 19.21 16.07
CA ALA A 28 -47.92 19.55 14.66
C ALA A 28 -47.11 18.69 13.67
N LEU A 29 -46.75 17.45 14.03
CA LEU A 29 -46.28 16.48 13.04
C LEU A 29 -47.48 15.95 12.25
N ARG A 30 -47.86 16.71 11.22
CA ARG A 30 -48.80 16.30 10.18
C ARG A 30 -48.17 15.17 9.36
N THR A 31 -48.97 14.17 8.98
CA THR A 31 -48.62 13.24 7.89
C THR A 31 -48.22 14.05 6.65
N GLN A 32 -47.33 13.52 5.78
CA GLN A 32 -46.90 14.21 4.55
C GLN A 32 -48.09 14.64 3.66
N SER A 33 -49.26 14.03 3.83
CA SER A 33 -50.52 14.33 3.13
C SER A 33 -51.45 15.33 3.83
N GLY A 34 -51.11 15.84 5.02
CA GLY A 34 -51.93 16.83 5.75
C GLY A 34 -53.33 16.33 6.16
N ARG A 35 -53.60 15.03 6.05
CA ARG A 35 -54.91 14.40 6.30
C ARG A 35 -54.83 13.52 7.56
N SER A 36 -55.76 13.70 8.49
CA SER A 36 -55.92 12.78 9.63
C SER A 36 -56.35 11.42 9.09
N LEU A 37 -55.67 10.35 9.52
CA LEU A 37 -56.01 8.96 9.18
C LEU A 37 -57.49 8.69 9.49
N GLU A 38 -58.20 8.10 8.53
CA GLU A 38 -59.58 7.66 8.77
C GLU A 38 -59.59 6.44 9.72
N ALA A 39 -60.65 6.26 10.50
CA ALA A 39 -60.74 5.16 11.47
C ALA A 39 -60.59 3.77 10.80
N THR A 40 -61.06 3.64 9.56
CA THR A 40 -60.92 2.43 8.72
C THR A 40 -59.48 2.21 8.25
N GLU A 41 -58.73 3.28 7.94
CA GLU A 41 -57.31 3.21 7.59
C GLU A 41 -56.46 2.81 8.80
N LYS A 42 -56.80 3.33 9.98
CA LYS A 42 -56.14 2.93 11.23
C LYS A 42 -56.37 1.45 11.54
N THR A 43 -57.60 0.95 11.42
CA THR A 43 -57.86 -0.49 11.60
C THR A 43 -57.16 -1.35 10.55
N PHE A 44 -56.98 -0.85 9.33
CA PHE A 44 -56.25 -1.54 8.27
C PHE A 44 -54.76 -1.63 8.58
N LEU A 45 -54.12 -0.53 9.01
CA LEU A 45 -52.71 -0.52 9.41
C LEU A 45 -52.44 -1.36 10.67
N GLU A 46 -53.33 -1.30 11.67
CA GLU A 46 -53.23 -2.16 12.86
C GLU A 46 -53.40 -3.65 12.52
N ALA A 47 -54.26 -3.98 11.56
CA ALA A 47 -54.40 -5.35 11.08
C ALA A 47 -53.14 -5.82 10.34
N ALA A 48 -52.48 -4.93 9.58
CA ALA A 48 -51.20 -5.24 8.92
C ALA A 48 -50.07 -5.45 9.92
N GLU A 49 -50.02 -4.65 10.98
CA GLU A 49 -49.05 -4.79 12.07
C GLU A 49 -49.26 -6.10 12.85
N ARG A 50 -50.49 -6.59 12.99
CA ARG A 50 -50.80 -7.86 13.67
C ARG A 50 -50.76 -9.10 12.76
N GLY A 51 -50.68 -8.90 11.44
CA GLY A 51 -50.73 -9.99 10.47
C GLY A 51 -52.13 -10.61 10.31
N ASP A 52 -53.20 -9.88 10.66
CA ASP A 52 -54.58 -10.36 10.54
C ASP A 52 -55.08 -10.26 9.09
N LYS A 53 -54.88 -11.37 8.37
CA LYS A 53 -55.25 -11.56 6.96
C LYS A 53 -56.73 -11.31 6.68
N HIS A 54 -57.62 -11.88 7.51
CA HIS A 54 -59.06 -11.80 7.27
C HIS A 54 -59.60 -10.39 7.44
N THR A 55 -59.09 -9.66 8.43
CA THR A 55 -59.47 -8.25 8.61
C THR A 55 -58.99 -7.39 7.45
N ILE A 56 -57.80 -7.67 6.89
CA ILE A 56 -57.29 -6.98 5.69
C ILE A 56 -58.13 -7.29 4.46
N GLU A 57 -58.40 -8.55 4.16
CA GLU A 57 -59.27 -8.93 3.03
C GLU A 57 -60.66 -8.27 3.14
N ARG A 58 -61.23 -8.22 4.35
CA ARG A 58 -62.51 -7.55 4.60
C ARG A 58 -62.45 -6.04 4.36
N CYS A 59 -61.34 -5.39 4.75
CA CYS A 59 -61.12 -3.97 4.51
C CYS A 59 -60.89 -3.65 3.02
N LEU A 60 -60.27 -4.57 2.27
CA LEU A 60 -60.04 -4.43 0.83
C LEU A 60 -61.30 -4.71 -0.01
N LEU A 61 -62.17 -5.64 0.42
CA LEU A 61 -63.43 -5.99 -0.25
C LEU A 61 -64.61 -5.08 0.15
N ALA A 62 -64.42 -4.16 1.12
CA ALA A 62 -65.48 -3.29 1.60
C ALA A 62 -65.93 -2.28 0.52
N PRO A 63 -67.23 -1.91 0.46
CA PRO A 63 -67.76 -0.95 -0.51
C PRO A 63 -67.22 0.49 -0.35
N ARG A 64 -66.57 0.79 0.79
CA ARG A 64 -65.73 1.98 0.94
C ARG A 64 -64.28 1.57 0.74
N SER A 65 -63.71 1.95 -0.40
CA SER A 65 -62.31 1.67 -0.75
C SER A 65 -61.38 2.36 0.24
N VAL A 66 -60.68 1.58 1.06
CA VAL A 66 -59.56 2.05 1.87
C VAL A 66 -58.42 2.45 0.93
N ASN A 67 -57.76 3.57 1.19
CA ASN A 67 -56.53 3.90 0.46
C ASN A 67 -55.43 2.90 0.86
N VAL A 68 -55.08 1.98 -0.05
CA VAL A 68 -54.07 0.94 0.17
C VAL A 68 -52.68 1.55 0.46
N ASN A 69 -52.40 2.73 -0.10
CA ASN A 69 -51.15 3.45 0.08
C ASN A 69 -51.20 4.45 1.26
N CYS A 70 -52.09 4.25 2.23
CA CYS A 70 -52.08 5.07 3.44
C CYS A 70 -50.78 4.83 4.24
N THR A 71 -50.32 5.87 4.91
CA THR A 71 -49.09 5.84 5.71
C THR A 71 -49.40 6.11 7.18
N ASP A 72 -48.75 5.37 8.07
CA ASP A 72 -48.76 5.61 9.51
C ASP A 72 -48.13 6.98 9.86
N LEU A 73 -48.22 7.39 11.12
CA LEU A 73 -47.58 8.60 11.67
C LEU A 73 -46.07 8.65 11.42
N LEU A 74 -45.44 7.48 11.27
CA LEU A 74 -44.02 7.32 10.94
C LEU A 74 -43.72 7.33 9.43
N GLY A 75 -44.75 7.46 8.57
CA GLY A 75 -44.59 7.42 7.11
C GLY A 75 -44.55 6.02 6.49
N ARG A 76 -44.76 4.95 7.28
CA ARG A 76 -44.76 3.57 6.79
C ARG A 76 -46.09 3.19 6.15
N SER A 77 -46.04 2.59 4.97
CA SER A 77 -47.17 1.99 4.26
C SER A 77 -47.51 0.61 4.80
N ALA A 78 -48.73 0.14 4.55
CA ALA A 78 -49.14 -1.22 4.90
C ALA A 78 -48.24 -2.30 4.29
N LEU A 79 -47.73 -2.07 3.08
CA LEU A 79 -46.79 -2.97 2.41
C LEU A 79 -45.43 -3.00 3.12
N GLN A 80 -44.89 -1.84 3.53
CA GLN A 80 -43.64 -1.80 4.31
C GLN A 80 -43.78 -2.53 5.63
N ILE A 81 -44.90 -2.36 6.34
CA ILE A 81 -45.17 -3.07 7.61
C ILE A 81 -45.25 -4.58 7.38
N ALA A 82 -45.88 -5.02 6.29
CA ALA A 82 -45.95 -6.44 5.94
C ALA A 82 -44.56 -7.04 5.64
N VAL A 83 -43.69 -6.27 4.97
CA VAL A 83 -42.33 -6.65 4.63
C VAL A 83 -41.43 -6.68 5.86
N ASP A 84 -41.48 -5.65 6.71
CA ASP A 84 -40.71 -5.57 7.96
C ASP A 84 -41.03 -6.73 8.92
N ASN A 85 -42.28 -7.22 8.87
CA ASN A 85 -42.75 -8.37 9.66
C ASN A 85 -42.57 -9.73 8.95
N GLU A 86 -41.90 -9.76 7.80
CA GLU A 86 -41.65 -10.94 6.96
C GLU A 86 -42.90 -11.77 6.57
N ASN A 87 -44.09 -11.16 6.60
CA ASN A 87 -45.34 -11.88 6.33
C ASN A 87 -45.61 -12.01 4.82
N VAL A 88 -45.14 -13.12 4.24
CA VAL A 88 -45.23 -13.40 2.79
C VAL A 88 -46.68 -13.42 2.29
N GLU A 89 -47.61 -14.05 3.03
CA GLU A 89 -49.00 -14.16 2.58
C GLU A 89 -49.67 -12.79 2.49
N LEU A 90 -49.38 -11.91 3.45
CA LEU A 90 -49.93 -10.58 3.45
C LEU A 90 -49.40 -9.74 2.30
N VAL A 91 -48.11 -9.88 1.98
CA VAL A 91 -47.49 -9.26 0.80
C VAL A 91 -48.18 -9.74 -0.48
N GLU A 92 -48.45 -11.04 -0.63
CA GLU A 92 -49.15 -11.58 -1.81
C GLU A 92 -50.55 -10.97 -2.01
N ILE A 93 -51.32 -10.80 -0.94
CA ILE A 93 -52.67 -10.20 -0.99
C ILE A 93 -52.61 -8.72 -1.35
N LEU A 94 -51.67 -7.99 -0.76
CA LEU A 94 -51.48 -6.56 -1.02
C LEU A 94 -51.03 -6.31 -2.47
N LEU A 95 -50.16 -7.16 -3.02
CA LEU A 95 -49.69 -7.06 -4.40
C LEU A 95 -50.75 -7.36 -5.46
N GLN A 96 -51.84 -8.05 -5.11
CA GLN A 96 -52.96 -8.26 -6.04
C GLN A 96 -53.76 -6.97 -6.32
N GLN A 97 -53.57 -5.91 -5.54
CA GLN A 97 -54.30 -4.64 -5.70
C GLN A 97 -53.70 -3.80 -6.85
N PRO A 98 -54.52 -3.21 -7.74
CA PRO A 98 -54.05 -2.59 -8.97
C PRO A 98 -53.24 -1.29 -8.79
N ASP A 99 -53.46 -0.56 -7.68
CA ASP A 99 -52.89 0.77 -7.44
C ASP A 99 -51.77 0.80 -6.37
N ILE A 100 -51.17 -0.36 -6.04
CA ILE A 100 -50.18 -0.43 -4.96
C ILE A 100 -48.82 0.16 -5.36
N LYS A 101 -48.31 1.07 -4.54
CA LYS A 101 -46.96 1.64 -4.69
C LYS A 101 -45.95 0.76 -3.95
N ILE A 102 -45.11 0.04 -4.70
CA ILE A 102 -44.02 -0.75 -4.10
C ILE A 102 -42.98 0.16 -3.43
N GLY A 103 -42.59 1.26 -4.08
CA GLY A 103 -41.76 2.31 -3.48
C GLY A 103 -40.51 1.78 -2.75
N ASP A 104 -40.35 2.19 -1.49
CA ASP A 104 -39.27 1.74 -0.61
C ASP A 104 -39.45 0.32 -0.06
N ALA A 105 -40.63 -0.30 -0.18
CA ALA A 105 -40.87 -1.65 0.37
C ALA A 105 -39.89 -2.69 -0.21
N LEU A 106 -39.46 -2.50 -1.47
CA LEU A 106 -38.39 -3.32 -2.05
C LEU A 106 -37.04 -3.12 -1.35
N LEU A 107 -36.70 -1.89 -0.95
CA LEU A 107 -35.45 -1.61 -0.23
C LEU A 107 -35.48 -2.22 1.17
N HIS A 108 -36.60 -2.13 1.88
CA HIS A 108 -36.81 -2.80 3.17
C HIS A 108 -36.73 -4.34 3.04
N ALA A 109 -37.33 -4.92 2.01
CA ALA A 109 -37.23 -6.38 1.79
C ALA A 109 -35.77 -6.84 1.60
N ILE A 110 -34.92 -5.98 1.02
CA ILE A 110 -33.49 -6.23 0.86
C ILE A 110 -32.73 -6.02 2.17
N THR A 111 -33.13 -5.07 3.04
CA THR A 111 -32.47 -4.92 4.35
C THR A 111 -32.67 -6.15 5.22
N GLU A 112 -33.89 -6.67 5.25
CA GLU A 112 -34.23 -7.88 6.02
C GLU A 112 -33.63 -9.13 5.37
N GLY A 113 -33.62 -9.19 4.04
CA GLY A 113 -32.98 -10.28 3.29
C GLY A 113 -33.91 -11.45 2.96
N VAL A 114 -35.22 -11.20 2.99
CA VAL A 114 -36.24 -12.21 2.68
C VAL A 114 -36.33 -12.41 1.17
N LEU A 115 -35.64 -13.45 0.66
CA LEU A 115 -35.59 -13.77 -0.77
C LEU A 115 -36.99 -13.90 -1.39
N ARG A 116 -37.92 -14.57 -0.70
CA ARG A 116 -39.26 -14.86 -1.23
C ARG A 116 -40.08 -13.60 -1.46
N ILE A 117 -40.04 -12.65 -0.53
CA ILE A 117 -40.71 -11.35 -0.66
C ILE A 117 -40.07 -10.56 -1.81
N VAL A 118 -38.75 -10.56 -1.89
CA VAL A 118 -38.02 -9.86 -2.97
C VAL A 118 -38.40 -10.43 -4.35
N GLU A 119 -38.52 -11.76 -4.49
CA GLU A 119 -39.01 -12.40 -5.73
C GLU A 119 -40.42 -11.91 -6.10
N LEU A 120 -41.36 -11.94 -5.15
CA LEU A 120 -42.74 -11.49 -5.37
C LEU A 120 -42.81 -10.01 -5.78
N LEU A 121 -42.00 -9.15 -5.16
CA LEU A 121 -41.95 -7.73 -5.48
C LEU A 121 -41.37 -7.48 -6.87
N ILE A 122 -40.31 -8.19 -7.28
CA ILE A 122 -39.68 -8.02 -8.59
C ILE A 122 -40.57 -8.52 -9.73
N ASP A 123 -41.39 -9.54 -9.49
CA ASP A 123 -42.30 -10.08 -10.50
C ASP A 123 -43.50 -9.17 -10.79
N HIS A 124 -43.70 -8.13 -10.00
CA HIS A 124 -44.76 -7.16 -10.24
C HIS A 124 -44.47 -6.29 -11.50
N PRO A 125 -45.46 -6.07 -12.38
CA PRO A 125 -45.27 -5.39 -13.67
C PRO A 125 -44.82 -3.92 -13.58
N SER A 126 -44.91 -3.30 -12.40
CA SER A 126 -44.44 -1.92 -12.17
C SER A 126 -42.92 -1.81 -12.09
N ILE A 127 -42.19 -2.89 -11.86
CA ILE A 127 -40.72 -2.88 -11.74
C ILE A 127 -40.08 -3.34 -13.05
N SER A 128 -39.27 -2.47 -13.63
CA SER A 128 -38.44 -2.81 -14.80
C SER A 128 -36.99 -3.12 -14.39
N ALA A 129 -36.28 -3.91 -15.20
CA ALA A 129 -34.87 -4.22 -14.95
C ALA A 129 -33.98 -2.97 -14.85
N SER A 130 -34.28 -1.91 -15.62
CA SER A 130 -33.58 -0.62 -15.54
C SER A 130 -33.82 0.12 -14.22
N MET A 131 -34.98 -0.10 -13.59
CA MET A 131 -35.33 0.50 -12.31
C MET A 131 -34.51 -0.11 -11.16
N LEU A 132 -34.10 -1.38 -11.26
CA LEU A 132 -33.24 -2.03 -10.25
C LEU A 132 -31.82 -1.44 -10.17
N ALA A 133 -31.37 -0.74 -11.22
CA ALA A 133 -30.03 -0.17 -11.33
C ALA A 133 -30.07 1.38 -11.31
N SER A 134 -29.42 2.05 -12.27
CA SER A 134 -29.29 3.52 -12.32
C SER A 134 -30.61 4.27 -12.58
N GLY A 135 -31.67 3.56 -13.00
CA GLY A 135 -33.00 4.12 -13.22
C GLY A 135 -33.79 4.43 -11.94
N TRP A 136 -33.42 3.85 -10.79
CA TRP A 136 -34.15 4.00 -9.52
C TRP A 136 -34.33 5.47 -9.09
N SER A 137 -33.27 6.26 -9.19
CA SER A 137 -33.29 7.69 -8.84
C SER A 137 -34.21 8.53 -9.72
N ARG A 138 -34.44 8.12 -10.97
CA ARG A 138 -35.26 8.87 -11.95
C ARG A 138 -36.74 8.55 -11.85
N SER A 139 -37.10 7.39 -11.30
CA SER A 139 -38.49 6.99 -11.12
C SER A 139 -39.17 7.61 -9.90
N ARG A 140 -38.42 8.29 -9.02
CA ARG A 140 -38.98 8.94 -7.82
C ARG A 140 -39.32 10.41 -8.08
N PRO A 141 -40.54 10.87 -7.77
CA PRO A 141 -40.85 12.30 -7.72
C PRO A 141 -40.12 12.96 -6.54
N SER A 142 -39.54 14.14 -6.75
CA SER A 142 -38.74 14.88 -5.74
C SER A 142 -39.51 15.27 -4.47
N THR A 143 -40.83 15.08 -4.45
CA THR A 143 -41.73 15.38 -3.33
C THR A 143 -41.89 14.23 -2.34
N GLU A 144 -41.52 13.00 -2.73
CA GLU A 144 -41.60 11.79 -1.90
C GLU A 144 -40.17 11.33 -1.56
N GLU A 145 -39.41 12.13 -0.80
CA GLU A 145 -38.12 11.69 -0.25
C GLU A 145 -38.36 10.73 0.92
N SER A 146 -37.81 9.52 0.82
CA SER A 146 -37.84 8.51 1.86
C SER A 146 -37.01 8.97 3.06
N SER A 147 -37.53 8.79 4.29
CA SER A 147 -36.79 9.11 5.51
C SER A 147 -35.56 8.22 5.71
N ASP A 148 -35.64 6.97 5.24
CA ASP A 148 -34.73 5.90 5.66
C ASP A 148 -33.58 5.69 4.67
N PHE A 149 -33.81 5.97 3.38
CA PHE A 149 -32.83 5.75 2.32
C PHE A 149 -32.50 7.04 1.56
N SER A 150 -31.22 7.21 1.21
CA SER A 150 -30.79 8.22 0.25
C SER A 150 -31.31 7.86 -1.16
N PRO A 151 -31.79 8.81 -1.97
CA PRO A 151 -32.36 8.51 -3.29
C PRO A 151 -31.33 7.96 -4.29
N ASP A 152 -30.05 8.11 -4.00
CA ASP A 152 -28.95 7.56 -4.81
C ASP A 152 -28.75 6.04 -4.62
N ILE A 153 -29.36 5.45 -3.60
CA ILE A 153 -29.26 4.02 -3.31
C ILE A 153 -30.25 3.27 -4.21
N SER A 154 -29.71 2.50 -5.16
CA SER A 154 -30.50 1.55 -5.95
C SER A 154 -30.64 0.21 -5.23
N PRO A 155 -31.68 -0.60 -5.55
CA PRO A 155 -31.86 -1.94 -4.99
C PRO A 155 -30.62 -2.83 -5.10
N VAL A 156 -29.91 -2.80 -6.23
CA VAL A 156 -28.68 -3.59 -6.43
C VAL A 156 -27.53 -3.08 -5.54
N ILE A 157 -27.40 -1.77 -5.38
CA ILE A 157 -26.40 -1.18 -4.47
C ILE A 157 -26.70 -1.60 -3.03
N LEU A 158 -27.95 -1.55 -2.60
CA LEU A 158 -28.35 -1.93 -1.25
C LEU A 158 -28.11 -3.43 -0.99
N ALA A 159 -28.48 -4.31 -1.92
CA ALA A 159 -28.21 -5.75 -1.79
C ALA A 159 -26.72 -6.06 -1.67
N ALA A 160 -25.88 -5.32 -2.39
CA ALA A 160 -24.43 -5.40 -2.26
C ALA A 160 -23.95 -4.88 -0.89
N HIS A 161 -24.52 -3.79 -0.36
CA HIS A 161 -24.20 -3.29 0.99
C HIS A 161 -24.55 -4.30 2.09
N CYS A 162 -25.69 -4.98 1.97
CA CYS A 162 -26.12 -6.03 2.89
C CYS A 162 -25.34 -7.34 2.72
N ASN A 163 -24.50 -7.46 1.68
CA ASN A 163 -23.70 -8.65 1.38
C ASN A 163 -24.55 -9.94 1.23
N GLN A 164 -25.76 -9.82 0.67
CA GLN A 164 -26.68 -10.93 0.45
C GLN A 164 -26.46 -11.56 -0.93
N PHE A 165 -25.90 -12.77 -0.94
CA PHE A 165 -25.53 -13.45 -2.19
C PHE A 165 -26.73 -13.86 -3.06
N GLU A 166 -27.85 -14.28 -2.45
CA GLU A 166 -28.99 -14.87 -3.17
C GLU A 166 -29.82 -13.79 -3.88
N ILE A 167 -30.17 -12.73 -3.15
CA ILE A 167 -30.87 -11.56 -3.71
C ILE A 167 -30.02 -10.91 -4.81
N LEU A 168 -28.71 -10.80 -4.61
CA LEU A 168 -27.84 -10.24 -5.64
C LEU A 168 -27.77 -11.14 -6.89
N GLN A 169 -27.76 -12.46 -6.73
CA GLN A 169 -27.82 -13.40 -7.85
C GLN A 169 -29.14 -13.29 -8.63
N LEU A 170 -30.26 -13.09 -7.93
CA LEU A 170 -31.57 -12.84 -8.54
C LEU A 170 -31.57 -11.55 -9.38
N PHE A 171 -31.02 -10.46 -8.84
CA PHE A 171 -30.89 -9.19 -9.57
C PHE A 171 -29.97 -9.29 -10.79
N LEU A 172 -28.83 -9.98 -10.65
CA LEU A 172 -27.90 -10.21 -11.76
C LEU A 172 -28.54 -11.07 -12.86
N ALA A 173 -29.36 -12.07 -12.50
CA ALA A 173 -30.11 -12.90 -13.45
C ALA A 173 -31.15 -12.09 -14.25
N ARG A 174 -31.72 -11.03 -13.65
CA ARG A 174 -32.63 -10.08 -14.31
C ARG A 174 -31.90 -8.97 -15.09
N GLY A 175 -30.57 -9.03 -15.17
CA GLY A 175 -29.75 -8.11 -15.97
C GLY A 175 -29.42 -6.78 -15.29
N ALA A 176 -29.62 -6.66 -13.98
CA ALA A 176 -29.26 -5.45 -13.25
C ALA A 176 -27.74 -5.39 -13.02
N TYR A 177 -27.12 -4.22 -13.18
CA TYR A 177 -25.67 -4.03 -13.02
C TYR A 177 -25.35 -2.68 -12.37
N ILE A 178 -24.15 -2.58 -11.77
CA ILE A 178 -23.65 -1.34 -11.16
C ILE A 178 -22.67 -0.68 -12.12
N ASP A 179 -22.96 0.57 -12.49
CA ASP A 179 -22.07 1.42 -13.27
C ASP A 179 -20.86 1.83 -12.44
N LYS A 180 -19.65 1.72 -13.01
CA LYS A 180 -18.46 2.24 -12.36
C LYS A 180 -18.49 3.77 -12.39
N PRO A 181 -18.22 4.44 -11.25
CA PRO A 181 -18.19 5.89 -11.22
C PRO A 181 -17.04 6.43 -12.07
N HIS A 182 -17.25 7.62 -12.63
CA HIS A 182 -16.20 8.33 -13.35
C HIS A 182 -15.06 8.75 -12.40
N PRO A 183 -13.82 8.92 -12.93
CA PRO A 183 -12.73 9.44 -12.12
C PRO A 183 -13.04 10.85 -11.62
N LEU A 184 -12.47 11.22 -10.47
CA LEU A 184 -12.59 12.55 -9.87
C LEU A 184 -12.33 13.71 -10.84
N ASN A 185 -11.38 13.51 -11.76
CA ASN A 185 -10.95 14.52 -12.73
C ASN A 185 -11.77 14.48 -14.02
N CYS A 186 -12.96 13.89 -14.02
CA CYS A 186 -13.82 13.81 -15.20
C CYS A 186 -14.57 15.13 -15.41
N PHE A 187 -14.44 15.69 -16.61
CA PHE A 187 -15.12 16.93 -17.03
C PHE A 187 -16.36 16.66 -17.89
N CYS A 188 -17.05 15.53 -17.62
CA CYS A 188 -18.26 15.19 -18.37
C CYS A 188 -19.41 16.14 -17.99
N ARG A 189 -20.25 16.55 -18.95
CA ARG A 189 -21.36 17.47 -18.69
C ARG A 189 -22.28 17.00 -17.56
N GLN A 190 -22.59 15.70 -17.52
CA GLN A 190 -23.41 15.09 -16.46
C GLN A 190 -22.76 15.20 -15.07
N CYS A 191 -21.44 15.02 -15.01
CA CYS A 191 -20.64 15.08 -13.78
C CYS A 191 -20.64 16.51 -13.23
N GLU A 192 -20.37 17.47 -14.12
CA GLU A 192 -20.32 18.89 -13.79
C GLU A 192 -21.69 19.41 -13.33
N GLU A 193 -22.77 19.08 -14.06
CA GLU A 193 -24.14 19.43 -13.67
C GLU A 193 -24.50 18.84 -12.30
N SER A 194 -24.19 17.56 -12.05
CA SER A 194 -24.48 16.91 -10.76
C SER A 194 -23.69 17.50 -9.59
N LYS A 195 -22.45 17.93 -9.83
CA LYS A 195 -21.61 18.59 -8.82
C LYS A 195 -22.10 20.00 -8.51
N GLN A 196 -22.57 20.72 -9.52
CA GLN A 196 -23.15 22.06 -9.36
C GLN A 196 -24.53 22.04 -8.70
N SER A 197 -25.34 21.01 -8.97
CA SER A 197 -26.65 20.86 -8.32
C SER A 197 -26.52 20.53 -6.84
N ASP A 198 -25.70 19.54 -6.50
CA ASP A 198 -25.46 19.13 -5.12
C ASP A 198 -24.14 18.36 -5.00
N SER A 199 -23.13 19.02 -4.44
CA SER A 199 -21.80 18.43 -4.24
C SER A 199 -21.80 17.28 -3.24
N LEU A 200 -22.63 17.33 -2.19
CA LEU A 200 -22.65 16.32 -1.15
C LEU A 200 -23.31 15.04 -1.67
N ARG A 201 -24.48 15.16 -2.32
CA ARG A 201 -25.13 14.01 -2.96
C ARG A 201 -24.24 13.37 -4.01
N TYR A 202 -23.54 14.18 -4.82
CA TYR A 202 -22.59 13.65 -5.80
C TYR A 202 -21.46 12.82 -5.16
N SER A 203 -20.90 13.29 -4.03
CA SER A 203 -19.88 12.54 -3.29
C SER A 203 -20.44 11.29 -2.61
N LEU A 204 -21.60 11.38 -1.94
CA LEU A 204 -22.26 10.25 -1.28
C LEU A 204 -22.67 9.16 -2.26
N LYS A 205 -23.24 9.52 -3.42
CA LYS A 205 -23.56 8.58 -4.50
C LYS A 205 -22.34 7.75 -4.90
N ARG A 206 -21.19 8.40 -5.02
CA ARG A 206 -19.94 7.74 -5.38
C ARG A 206 -19.47 6.78 -4.29
N ILE A 207 -19.52 7.20 -3.03
CA ILE A 207 -19.18 6.37 -1.87
C ILE A 207 -20.09 5.15 -1.80
N HIS A 208 -21.41 5.31 -1.94
CA HIS A 208 -22.36 4.21 -1.97
C HIS A 208 -22.07 3.24 -3.13
N THR A 209 -21.74 3.76 -4.31
CA THR A 209 -21.36 2.95 -5.46
C THR A 209 -20.08 2.15 -5.18
N TYR A 210 -19.04 2.78 -4.65
CA TYR A 210 -17.79 2.11 -4.28
C TYR A 210 -17.99 1.08 -3.17
N LYS A 211 -18.81 1.39 -2.16
CA LYS A 211 -19.19 0.44 -1.10
C LYS A 211 -19.87 -0.80 -1.66
N ALA A 212 -20.73 -0.65 -2.67
CA ALA A 212 -21.35 -1.78 -3.35
C ALA A 212 -20.33 -2.58 -4.17
N LEU A 213 -19.48 -1.92 -4.95
CA LEU A 213 -18.44 -2.58 -5.77
C LEU A 213 -17.38 -3.32 -4.91
N ALA A 214 -17.11 -2.82 -3.71
CA ALA A 214 -16.16 -3.38 -2.75
C ALA A 214 -16.72 -4.56 -1.94
N SER A 215 -18.03 -4.81 -2.02
CA SER A 215 -18.66 -5.88 -1.26
C SER A 215 -18.17 -7.27 -1.73
N PRO A 216 -17.91 -8.21 -0.80
CA PRO A 216 -17.52 -9.57 -1.13
C PRO A 216 -18.53 -10.29 -2.03
N ALA A 217 -19.83 -10.09 -1.79
CA ALA A 217 -20.91 -10.64 -2.63
C ALA A 217 -20.77 -10.17 -4.08
N TRP A 218 -20.64 -8.86 -4.30
CA TRP A 218 -20.47 -8.31 -5.66
C TRP A 218 -19.22 -8.83 -6.35
N LEU A 219 -18.07 -8.77 -5.68
CA LEU A 219 -16.79 -9.25 -6.23
C LEU A 219 -16.87 -10.74 -6.58
N SER A 220 -17.49 -11.56 -5.75
CA SER A 220 -17.57 -13.00 -5.96
C SER A 220 -18.46 -13.43 -7.14
N LEU A 221 -19.57 -12.71 -7.38
CA LEU A 221 -20.56 -13.09 -8.38
C LEU A 221 -20.28 -12.48 -9.77
N THR A 222 -19.75 -11.25 -9.82
CA THR A 222 -19.64 -10.50 -11.07
C THR A 222 -18.27 -10.60 -11.75
N SER A 223 -17.21 -10.86 -10.97
CA SER A 223 -15.85 -10.81 -11.50
C SER A 223 -15.34 -12.18 -11.96
N HIS A 224 -14.69 -12.22 -13.12
CA HIS A 224 -14.02 -13.43 -13.60
C HIS A 224 -12.76 -13.80 -12.79
N ASP A 225 -12.07 -12.78 -12.28
CA ASP A 225 -10.90 -12.90 -11.40
C ASP A 225 -11.13 -11.99 -10.17
N PRO A 226 -11.71 -12.54 -9.08
CA PRO A 226 -12.04 -11.77 -7.88
C PRO A 226 -10.82 -11.23 -7.15
N ILE A 227 -9.69 -11.94 -7.17
CA ILE A 227 -8.46 -11.51 -6.50
C ILE A 227 -7.89 -10.27 -7.20
N LEU A 228 -7.77 -10.32 -8.54
CA LEU A 228 -7.29 -9.17 -9.29
C LEU A 228 -8.23 -7.96 -9.16
N SER A 229 -9.53 -8.20 -9.17
CA SER A 229 -10.53 -7.14 -9.05
C SER A 229 -10.44 -6.48 -7.67
N ALA A 230 -10.28 -7.27 -6.60
CA ALA A 230 -10.06 -6.77 -5.25
C ALA A 230 -8.75 -5.97 -5.12
N PHE A 231 -7.65 -6.41 -5.76
CA PHE A 231 -6.38 -5.66 -5.75
C PHE A 231 -6.48 -4.31 -6.46
N LYS A 232 -7.14 -4.27 -7.62
CA LYS A 232 -7.33 -3.02 -8.37
C LYS A 232 -8.24 -2.06 -7.60
N LEU A 233 -9.32 -2.58 -7.02
CA LEU A 233 -10.29 -1.76 -6.29
C LEU A 233 -9.71 -1.24 -4.98
N SER A 234 -9.00 -2.05 -4.20
CA SER A 234 -8.30 -1.57 -2.98
C SER A 234 -7.29 -0.47 -3.29
N TRP A 235 -6.51 -0.61 -4.36
CA TRP A 235 -5.57 0.43 -4.80
C TRP A 235 -6.28 1.72 -5.24
N GLU A 236 -7.41 1.59 -5.96
CA GLU A 236 -8.21 2.74 -6.38
C GLU A 236 -8.82 3.47 -5.18
N LEU A 237 -9.36 2.73 -4.21
CA LEU A 237 -9.94 3.27 -2.97
C LEU A 237 -8.90 3.99 -2.10
N GLU A 238 -7.69 3.46 -1.97
CA GLU A 238 -6.60 4.14 -1.25
C GLU A 238 -6.22 5.46 -1.90
N ARG A 239 -6.15 5.48 -3.23
CA ARG A 239 -5.86 6.72 -3.97
C ARG A 239 -7.00 7.74 -3.83
N LEU A 240 -8.25 7.28 -3.80
CA LEU A 240 -9.40 8.16 -3.54
C LEU A 240 -9.37 8.72 -2.12
N ALA A 241 -8.96 7.93 -1.13
CA ALA A 241 -8.80 8.36 0.25
C ALA A 241 -7.74 9.47 0.42
N GLU A 242 -6.72 9.49 -0.44
CA GLU A 242 -5.71 10.57 -0.49
C GLU A 242 -6.21 11.84 -1.21
N LEU A 243 -7.20 11.70 -2.11
CA LEU A 243 -7.74 12.82 -2.88
C LEU A 243 -8.95 13.48 -2.19
N GLU A 244 -9.81 12.69 -1.54
CA GLU A 244 -10.97 13.15 -0.76
C GLU A 244 -10.71 12.93 0.73
N ASN A 245 -10.17 13.97 1.38
CA ASN A 245 -9.78 13.89 2.78
C ASN A 245 -10.99 13.80 3.73
N GLU A 246 -12.15 14.31 3.33
CA GLU A 246 -13.37 14.38 4.14
C GLU A 246 -13.93 12.99 4.46
N PHE A 247 -13.80 12.03 3.54
CA PHE A 247 -14.33 10.66 3.66
C PHE A 247 -13.22 9.60 3.67
N LYS A 248 -12.00 10.00 4.02
CA LYS A 248 -10.79 9.16 4.00
C LYS A 248 -10.99 7.83 4.75
N ASP A 249 -11.60 7.88 5.94
CA ASP A 249 -11.76 6.70 6.79
C ASP A 249 -12.67 5.65 6.15
N ILE A 250 -13.75 6.08 5.48
CA ILE A 250 -14.67 5.19 4.77
C ILE A 250 -13.95 4.49 3.62
N TYR A 251 -13.19 5.23 2.81
CA TYR A 251 -12.44 4.65 1.70
C TYR A 251 -11.35 3.67 2.20
N MET A 252 -10.66 4.00 3.30
CA MET A 252 -9.68 3.11 3.92
C MET A 252 -10.32 1.85 4.47
N GLU A 253 -11.52 1.93 5.07
CA GLU A 253 -12.28 0.77 5.52
C GLU A 253 -12.68 -0.13 4.34
N LEU A 254 -13.20 0.43 3.24
CA LEU A 254 -13.55 -0.30 2.03
C LEU A 254 -12.33 -0.95 1.36
N SER A 255 -11.18 -0.26 1.36
CA SER A 255 -9.92 -0.85 0.89
C SER A 255 -9.53 -2.05 1.76
N SER A 256 -9.58 -1.90 3.08
CA SER A 256 -9.31 -2.98 4.04
C SER A 256 -10.25 -4.17 3.86
N GLN A 257 -11.54 -3.92 3.55
CA GLN A 257 -12.51 -4.96 3.21
C GLN A 257 -12.11 -5.74 1.95
N CYS A 258 -11.69 -5.05 0.88
CA CYS A 258 -11.19 -5.68 -0.34
C CYS A 258 -9.92 -6.51 -0.09
N LYS A 259 -8.98 -5.98 0.71
CA LYS A 259 -7.75 -6.69 1.13
C LYS A 259 -8.09 -7.98 1.89
N ARG A 260 -9.00 -7.88 2.87
CA ARG A 260 -9.46 -9.02 3.68
C ARG A 260 -10.14 -10.09 2.82
N TYR A 261 -11.03 -9.68 1.91
CA TYR A 261 -11.70 -10.60 0.98
C TYR A 261 -10.70 -11.44 0.16
N SER A 262 -9.62 -10.81 -0.33
CA SER A 262 -8.58 -11.55 -1.07
C SER A 262 -7.85 -12.60 -0.22
N CYS A 263 -7.65 -12.32 1.07
CA CYS A 263 -7.07 -13.26 2.04
C CYS A 263 -8.05 -14.40 2.36
N GLU A 264 -9.31 -14.08 2.61
CA GLU A 264 -10.35 -15.09 2.92
C GLU A 264 -10.60 -16.06 1.77
N LEU A 265 -10.40 -15.60 0.53
CA LEU A 265 -10.45 -16.47 -0.66
C LEU A 265 -9.22 -17.39 -0.72
N LEU A 266 -8.04 -16.88 -0.35
CA LEU A 266 -6.81 -17.68 -0.27
C LEU A 266 -6.90 -18.74 0.84
N ASP A 267 -7.55 -18.43 1.97
CA ASP A 267 -7.89 -19.39 3.04
C ASP A 267 -8.75 -20.56 2.56
N GLN A 268 -9.47 -20.43 1.43
CA GLN A 268 -10.28 -21.54 0.89
C GLN A 268 -9.47 -22.56 0.09
N CYS A 269 -8.19 -22.28 -0.17
CA CYS A 269 -7.30 -23.19 -0.88
C CYS A 269 -6.94 -24.37 0.03
N ARG A 270 -7.14 -25.59 -0.45
CA ARG A 270 -6.87 -26.83 0.32
C ARG A 270 -5.64 -27.59 -0.15
N SER A 271 -5.16 -27.31 -1.36
CA SER A 271 -3.97 -27.96 -1.92
C SER A 271 -2.93 -26.91 -2.35
N SER A 272 -1.66 -27.33 -2.39
CA SER A 272 -0.58 -26.50 -2.93
C SER A 272 -0.78 -26.18 -4.41
N GLU A 273 -1.43 -27.07 -5.16
CA GLU A 273 -1.78 -26.83 -6.57
C GLU A 273 -2.78 -25.68 -6.74
N GLU A 274 -3.83 -25.63 -5.90
CA GLU A 274 -4.79 -24.51 -5.89
C GLU A 274 -4.07 -23.19 -5.57
N VAL A 275 -3.18 -23.19 -4.57
CA VAL A 275 -2.37 -22.02 -4.19
C VAL A 275 -1.43 -21.58 -5.32
N ILE A 276 -0.73 -22.53 -5.94
CA ILE A 276 0.18 -22.26 -7.06
C ILE A 276 -0.58 -21.70 -8.26
N ALA A 277 -1.75 -22.26 -8.59
CA ALA A 277 -2.59 -21.77 -9.68
C ALA A 277 -3.04 -20.32 -9.45
N VAL A 278 -3.37 -19.96 -8.20
CA VAL A 278 -3.72 -18.58 -7.82
C VAL A 278 -2.51 -17.64 -7.97
N LEU A 279 -1.33 -18.06 -7.50
CA LEU A 279 -0.15 -17.20 -7.42
C LEU A 279 0.64 -17.06 -8.74
N ASN A 280 0.53 -18.01 -9.67
CA ASN A 280 1.24 -17.99 -10.95
C ASN A 280 0.44 -17.42 -12.13
N ARG A 281 -0.78 -16.96 -11.88
CA ARG A 281 -1.66 -16.50 -12.95
C ARG A 281 -1.10 -15.25 -13.65
N ARG A 282 -0.73 -15.39 -14.94
CA ARG A 282 -0.39 -14.26 -15.83
C ARG A 282 -1.64 -13.48 -16.23
N CYS A 283 -1.57 -12.15 -16.15
CA CYS A 283 -2.56 -11.29 -16.81
C CYS A 283 -2.27 -11.27 -18.31
N SER A 284 -3.26 -11.61 -19.14
CA SER A 284 -3.13 -11.70 -20.60
C SER A 284 -2.83 -10.36 -21.32
N SER A 285 -2.54 -9.29 -20.59
CA SER A 285 -2.41 -7.92 -21.11
C SER A 285 -1.01 -7.31 -21.02
N SER A 286 0.01 -8.05 -20.56
CA SER A 286 1.40 -7.58 -20.55
C SER A 286 2.22 -8.33 -21.58
N SER A 287 2.47 -7.66 -22.72
CA SER A 287 3.41 -7.98 -23.81
C SER A 287 3.24 -9.34 -24.51
N PRO A 288 3.37 -9.41 -25.85
CA PRO A 288 3.58 -10.69 -26.51
C PRO A 288 4.86 -11.33 -25.94
N PRO A 289 4.89 -12.66 -25.72
CA PRO A 289 6.11 -13.32 -25.34
C PRO A 289 7.15 -13.07 -26.43
N GLU A 290 8.33 -12.57 -26.06
CA GLU A 290 9.50 -12.81 -26.91
C GLU A 290 9.56 -14.32 -27.15
N PRO A 291 9.69 -14.78 -28.41
CA PRO A 291 9.77 -16.21 -28.68
C PRO A 291 10.98 -16.76 -27.93
N ALA A 292 10.70 -17.59 -26.92
CA ALA A 292 11.69 -18.42 -26.26
C ALA A 292 12.19 -19.44 -27.29
N LEU A 293 13.13 -19.01 -28.13
CA LEU A 293 13.87 -19.89 -29.00
C LEU A 293 14.89 -20.58 -28.09
N TYR A 294 14.51 -21.74 -27.54
CA TYR A 294 15.31 -22.93 -27.24
C TYR A 294 14.43 -23.85 -26.39
N ASP A 295 14.14 -25.04 -26.92
CA ASP A 295 13.65 -26.19 -26.14
C ASP A 295 14.60 -26.44 -24.96
N GLU A 296 14.18 -26.04 -23.75
CA GLU A 296 14.69 -26.65 -22.52
C GLU A 296 13.71 -27.74 -22.08
N ALA A 297 14.26 -28.94 -21.90
CA ALA A 297 13.62 -30.16 -21.43
C ALA A 297 12.58 -29.97 -20.29
N PRO A 298 11.61 -30.89 -20.14
CA PRO A 298 10.47 -30.76 -19.22
C PRO A 298 10.88 -31.04 -17.77
N HIS A 299 11.59 -30.09 -17.14
CA HIS A 299 11.93 -30.14 -15.74
C HIS A 299 11.54 -28.83 -15.05
N SER A 300 10.49 -28.92 -14.23
CA SER A 300 9.83 -27.89 -13.43
C SER A 300 9.31 -26.69 -14.22
N GLU A 301 7.99 -26.58 -14.32
CA GLU A 301 7.32 -25.30 -14.57
C GLU A 301 7.86 -24.27 -13.57
N ARG A 302 8.80 -23.42 -13.99
CA ARG A 302 9.34 -22.38 -13.11
C ARG A 302 8.20 -21.44 -12.77
N LEU A 303 7.81 -21.44 -11.49
CA LEU A 303 6.73 -20.63 -10.93
C LEU A 303 7.11 -19.14 -11.10
N SER A 304 6.59 -18.46 -12.13
CA SER A 304 6.93 -17.04 -12.37
C SER A 304 6.32 -16.08 -11.34
N LEU A 305 5.44 -16.57 -10.44
CA LEU A 305 4.85 -15.85 -9.32
C LEU A 305 4.28 -14.47 -9.71
N ASP A 306 3.73 -14.37 -10.92
CA ASP A 306 3.33 -13.08 -11.51
C ASP A 306 2.22 -12.39 -10.70
N ARG A 307 1.27 -13.16 -10.14
CA ARG A 307 0.22 -12.61 -9.27
C ARG A 307 0.80 -12.06 -7.97
N LEU A 308 1.80 -12.74 -7.42
CA LEU A 308 2.45 -12.30 -6.19
C LEU A 308 3.27 -11.02 -6.43
N LYS A 309 4.00 -10.94 -7.56
CA LYS A 309 4.67 -9.70 -7.98
C LYS A 309 3.68 -8.55 -8.13
N LEU A 310 2.49 -8.83 -8.67
CA LEU A 310 1.41 -7.86 -8.75
C LEU A 310 0.85 -7.46 -7.37
N ALA A 311 0.68 -8.41 -6.45
CA ALA A 311 0.25 -8.15 -5.07
C ALA A 311 1.25 -7.25 -4.32
N LEU A 312 2.57 -7.48 -4.53
CA LEU A 312 3.63 -6.61 -4.01
C LEU A 312 3.55 -5.19 -4.62
N LYS A 313 3.21 -5.08 -5.90
CA LYS A 313 3.05 -3.78 -6.59
C LYS A 313 1.87 -2.97 -6.05
N TYR A 314 0.77 -3.62 -5.71
CA TYR A 314 -0.44 -3.03 -5.13
C TYR A 314 -0.42 -2.96 -3.58
N ASP A 315 0.75 -3.16 -2.96
CA ASP A 315 0.95 -3.10 -1.49
C ASP A 315 -0.08 -3.94 -0.68
N GLN A 316 -0.36 -5.15 -1.16
CA GLN A 316 -1.32 -6.08 -0.55
C GLN A 316 -0.67 -6.84 0.61
N LYS A 317 -0.36 -6.12 1.69
CA LYS A 317 0.40 -6.63 2.86
C LYS A 317 -0.21 -7.90 3.47
N GLN A 318 -1.51 -7.90 3.74
CA GLN A 318 -2.23 -9.03 4.35
C GLN A 318 -2.19 -10.30 3.46
N PHE A 319 -2.39 -10.14 2.15
CA PHE A 319 -2.40 -11.25 1.20
C PHE A 319 -1.04 -11.94 1.11
N VAL A 320 0.04 -11.14 1.07
CA VAL A 320 1.41 -11.67 1.03
C VAL A 320 1.78 -12.32 2.36
N ALA A 321 1.41 -11.73 3.50
CA ALA A 321 1.69 -12.25 4.82
C ALA A 321 0.92 -13.55 5.16
N HIS A 322 -0.06 -13.93 4.33
CA HIS A 322 -0.89 -15.10 4.52
C HIS A 322 -0.08 -16.40 4.72
N PRO A 323 -0.42 -17.28 5.69
CA PRO A 323 0.34 -18.50 5.98
C PRO A 323 0.58 -19.40 4.76
N HIS A 324 -0.45 -19.65 3.93
CA HIS A 324 -0.30 -20.46 2.70
C HIS A 324 0.67 -19.86 1.68
N CYS A 325 0.64 -18.54 1.48
CA CYS A 325 1.58 -17.85 0.60
C CYS A 325 3.01 -17.93 1.16
N GLN A 326 3.18 -17.70 2.45
CA GLN A 326 4.47 -17.77 3.13
C GLN A 326 5.07 -19.18 3.13
N GLN A 327 4.25 -20.21 3.25
CA GLN A 327 4.69 -21.60 3.15
C GLN A 327 5.24 -21.91 1.76
N LEU A 328 4.56 -21.51 0.69
CA LEU A 328 5.03 -21.68 -0.68
C LEU A 328 6.32 -20.89 -0.94
N LEU A 329 6.38 -19.64 -0.49
CA LEU A 329 7.58 -18.82 -0.60
C LEU A 329 8.77 -19.46 0.13
N THR A 330 8.53 -20.02 1.31
CA THR A 330 9.54 -20.74 2.08
C THR A 330 10.03 -22.00 1.36
N SER A 331 9.14 -22.74 0.69
CA SER A 331 9.56 -23.94 -0.07
C SER A 331 10.41 -23.58 -1.28
N ILE A 332 10.08 -22.50 -1.98
CA ILE A 332 10.89 -21.98 -3.11
C ILE A 332 12.24 -21.45 -2.61
N TRP A 333 12.23 -20.71 -1.50
CA TRP A 333 13.45 -20.14 -0.92
C TRP A 333 14.49 -21.22 -0.56
N TYR A 334 14.05 -22.35 0.01
CA TYR A 334 14.93 -23.43 0.46
C TYR A 334 15.06 -24.62 -0.52
N GLU A 335 14.58 -24.51 -1.76
CA GLU A 335 14.56 -25.61 -2.75
C GLU A 335 15.95 -26.27 -2.94
N GLY A 336 17.03 -25.47 -2.95
CA GLY A 336 18.39 -25.97 -3.12
C GLY A 336 19.05 -26.55 -1.86
N PHE A 337 18.55 -26.25 -0.65
CA PHE A 337 19.21 -26.63 0.60
C PHE A 337 18.20 -26.95 1.74
N PRO A 338 17.46 -28.07 1.65
CA PRO A 338 16.39 -28.41 2.59
C PRO A 338 16.90 -28.66 4.02
N ILE A 339 18.17 -29.04 4.16
CA ILE A 339 18.81 -29.34 5.45
C ILE A 339 18.99 -28.07 6.30
N TRP A 340 19.01 -26.88 5.70
CA TRP A 340 19.22 -25.61 6.42
C TRP A 340 18.24 -25.43 7.57
N ARG A 341 16.96 -25.75 7.33
CA ARG A 341 15.86 -25.51 8.28
C ARG A 341 16.02 -26.32 9.57
N ARG A 342 16.56 -27.54 9.48
CA ARG A 342 16.61 -28.50 10.60
C ARG A 342 17.86 -28.35 11.49
N ARG A 343 18.89 -27.62 11.06
CA ARG A 343 20.15 -27.50 11.83
C ARG A 343 20.05 -26.49 12.99
N SER A 344 20.81 -26.76 14.05
CA SER A 344 20.95 -25.87 15.21
C SER A 344 21.60 -24.54 14.82
N GLY A 345 21.37 -23.48 15.61
CA GLY A 345 21.91 -22.14 15.35
C GLY A 345 23.44 -22.13 15.18
N PHE A 346 24.16 -22.82 16.07
CA PHE A 346 25.63 -22.93 15.99
C PHE A 346 26.09 -23.61 14.68
N SER A 347 25.44 -24.70 14.29
CA SER A 347 25.76 -25.39 13.02
C SER A 347 25.49 -24.53 11.80
N LYS A 348 24.49 -23.63 11.86
CA LYS A 348 24.20 -22.65 10.80
C LYS A 348 25.30 -21.59 10.71
N VAL A 349 25.77 -21.07 11.85
CA VAL A 349 26.88 -20.09 11.89
C VAL A 349 28.16 -20.71 11.33
N LEU A 350 28.51 -21.93 11.74
CA LEU A 350 29.70 -22.62 11.23
C LEU A 350 29.60 -22.86 9.72
N LEU A 351 28.43 -23.27 9.22
CA LEU A 351 28.21 -23.47 7.79
C LEU A 351 28.24 -22.15 7.01
N CYS A 352 27.67 -21.06 7.54
CA CYS A 352 27.82 -19.73 6.96
C CYS A 352 29.29 -19.34 6.86
N LEU A 353 30.07 -19.51 7.93
CA LEU A 353 31.50 -19.20 7.95
C LEU A 353 32.26 -20.01 6.88
N ALA A 354 31.95 -21.31 6.75
CA ALA A 354 32.53 -22.15 5.72
C ALA A 354 32.15 -21.73 4.29
N ILE A 355 30.91 -21.27 4.07
CA ILE A 355 30.46 -20.75 2.76
C ILE A 355 31.16 -19.41 2.45
N ILE A 356 31.34 -18.54 3.44
CA ILE A 356 32.05 -17.26 3.31
C ILE A 356 33.50 -17.51 2.89
N THR A 357 34.22 -18.42 3.54
CA THR A 357 35.61 -18.73 3.18
C THR A 357 35.72 -19.43 1.82
N ALA A 358 34.75 -20.25 1.45
CA ALA A 358 34.73 -20.94 0.16
C ALA A 358 34.17 -20.09 -1.00
N MET A 359 33.73 -18.86 -0.74
CA MET A 359 33.10 -17.96 -1.71
C MET A 359 33.91 -17.70 -2.99
N PRO A 360 35.23 -17.39 -2.95
CA PRO A 360 35.99 -17.16 -4.19
C PRO A 360 36.08 -18.42 -5.07
N LEU A 361 36.20 -19.60 -4.46
CA LEU A 361 36.20 -20.88 -5.18
C LEU A 361 34.84 -21.14 -5.83
N LEU A 362 33.75 -20.89 -5.10
CA LEU A 362 32.39 -21.11 -5.58
C LEU A 362 32.04 -20.17 -6.74
N ALA A 363 32.46 -18.90 -6.67
CA ALA A 363 32.33 -17.94 -7.78
C ALA A 363 33.11 -18.41 -9.04
N ALA A 364 34.36 -18.87 -8.87
CA ALA A 364 35.16 -19.39 -9.97
C ALA A 364 34.54 -20.64 -10.62
N THR A 365 34.02 -21.58 -9.83
CA THR A 365 33.34 -22.78 -10.36
C THR A 365 32.06 -22.45 -11.12
N TYR A 366 31.30 -21.43 -10.70
CA TYR A 366 30.11 -20.98 -11.42
C TYR A 366 30.45 -20.34 -12.77
N LEU A 367 31.51 -19.52 -12.82
CA LEU A 367 31.99 -18.88 -14.03
C LEU A 367 32.50 -19.90 -15.06
N LEU A 368 33.26 -20.91 -14.62
CA LEU A 368 33.84 -21.93 -15.49
C LEU A 368 32.82 -23.00 -15.91
N PHE A 369 31.98 -23.48 -14.98
CA PHE A 369 31.09 -24.63 -15.21
C PHE A 369 29.67 -24.43 -14.61
N PRO A 370 28.81 -23.62 -15.26
CA PRO A 370 27.49 -23.26 -14.70
C PRO A 370 26.49 -24.42 -14.64
N ARG A 371 26.72 -25.51 -15.38
CA ARG A 371 25.80 -26.67 -15.44
C ARG A 371 26.07 -27.74 -14.37
N THR A 372 27.12 -27.59 -13.58
CA THR A 372 27.46 -28.53 -12.49
C THR A 372 26.40 -28.52 -11.38
N ARG A 373 26.39 -29.57 -10.54
CA ARG A 373 25.52 -29.61 -9.35
C ARG A 373 25.76 -28.39 -8.43
N LEU A 374 27.00 -27.94 -8.31
CA LEU A 374 27.36 -26.72 -7.57
C LEU A 374 26.84 -25.45 -8.25
N GLY A 375 26.90 -25.37 -9.58
CA GLY A 375 26.30 -24.25 -10.33
C GLY A 375 24.78 -24.16 -10.16
N LYS A 376 24.09 -25.29 -10.16
CA LYS A 376 22.64 -25.35 -9.83
C LYS A 376 22.36 -24.94 -8.39
N LEU A 377 23.22 -25.34 -7.44
CA LEU A 377 23.10 -24.93 -6.04
C LEU A 377 23.28 -23.42 -5.85
N ILE A 378 24.26 -22.80 -6.51
CA ILE A 378 24.50 -21.34 -6.45
C ILE A 378 23.33 -20.54 -7.04
N ARG A 379 22.63 -21.11 -8.03
CA ARG A 379 21.42 -20.49 -8.61
C ARG A 379 20.23 -20.50 -7.64
N SER A 380 20.25 -21.31 -6.59
CA SER A 380 19.18 -21.30 -5.59
C SER A 380 19.12 -19.94 -4.86
N PRO A 381 17.92 -19.40 -4.60
CA PRO A 381 17.77 -18.02 -4.12
C PRO A 381 18.39 -17.78 -2.75
N PHE A 382 18.27 -18.76 -1.84
CA PHE A 382 18.91 -18.67 -0.53
C PHE A 382 20.43 -18.57 -0.61
N MET A 383 21.06 -19.33 -1.52
CA MET A 383 22.51 -19.25 -1.72
C MET A 383 22.91 -17.90 -2.30
N LYS A 384 22.18 -17.37 -3.29
CA LYS A 384 22.43 -16.00 -3.81
C LYS A 384 22.44 -14.99 -2.66
N PHE A 385 21.42 -15.01 -1.80
CA PHE A 385 21.34 -14.11 -0.66
C PHE A 385 22.53 -14.24 0.30
N ILE A 386 22.93 -15.45 0.66
CA ILE A 386 24.11 -15.67 1.52
C ILE A 386 25.36 -15.11 0.85
N TYR A 387 25.59 -15.35 -0.44
CA TYR A 387 26.78 -14.87 -1.13
C TYR A 387 26.84 -13.35 -1.23
N HIS A 388 25.73 -12.69 -1.54
CA HIS A 388 25.64 -11.23 -1.55
C HIS A 388 25.90 -10.65 -0.15
N SER A 389 25.30 -11.24 0.89
CA SER A 389 25.50 -10.82 2.29
C SER A 389 26.94 -11.07 2.75
N ALA A 390 27.52 -12.22 2.38
CA ALA A 390 28.89 -12.60 2.68
C ALA A 390 29.89 -11.65 2.03
N SER A 391 29.69 -11.34 0.75
CA SER A 391 30.53 -10.37 0.04
C SER A 391 30.52 -9.00 0.71
N PHE A 392 29.34 -8.52 1.09
CA PHE A 392 29.23 -7.26 1.83
C PHE A 392 29.90 -7.33 3.20
N GLY A 393 29.78 -8.44 3.92
CA GLY A 393 30.52 -8.69 5.16
C GLY A 393 32.04 -8.65 4.96
N CYS A 394 32.55 -9.27 3.89
CA CYS A 394 33.97 -9.18 3.53
C CYS A 394 34.41 -7.75 3.19
N PHE A 395 33.57 -6.99 2.48
CA PHE A 395 33.81 -5.57 2.22
C PHE A 395 33.96 -4.76 3.52
N LEU A 396 33.08 -4.97 4.50
CA LEU A 396 33.18 -4.30 5.80
C LEU A 396 34.43 -4.71 6.57
N ILE A 397 34.81 -5.99 6.54
CA ILE A 397 36.07 -6.44 7.13
C ILE A 397 37.26 -5.75 6.45
N LEU A 398 37.24 -5.58 5.12
CA LEU A 398 38.27 -4.82 4.40
C LEU A 398 38.30 -3.34 4.82
N LEU A 399 37.16 -2.71 5.08
CA LEU A 399 37.12 -1.34 5.61
C LEU A 399 37.69 -1.24 7.02
N VAL A 400 37.38 -2.21 7.89
CA VAL A 400 38.01 -2.28 9.22
C VAL A 400 39.51 -2.45 9.07
N LEU A 401 39.98 -3.34 8.19
CA LEU A 401 41.40 -3.53 7.91
C LEU A 401 42.07 -2.27 7.34
N ALA A 402 41.36 -1.49 6.51
CA ALA A 402 41.85 -0.20 6.04
C ALA A 402 42.00 0.84 7.16
N SER A 403 41.18 0.74 8.20
CA SER A 403 41.26 1.62 9.38
C SER A 403 42.32 1.19 10.40
N THR A 404 42.55 -0.12 10.55
CA THR A 404 43.57 -0.66 11.45
C THR A 404 44.94 -0.47 10.83
N ARG A 405 45.67 0.52 11.32
CA ARG A 405 47.04 0.82 10.89
C ARG A 405 47.95 -0.39 11.18
N THR A 406 48.43 -1.08 10.15
CA THR A 406 49.55 -2.03 10.29
C THR A 406 50.82 -1.23 10.52
N GLU A 407 51.32 -1.27 11.74
CA GLU A 407 52.48 -0.50 12.23
C GLU A 407 53.74 -0.78 11.36
N GLY A 408 54.35 0.28 10.83
CA GLY A 408 55.71 0.23 10.26
C GLY A 408 55.93 0.91 8.91
N SER A 409 54.99 0.82 7.95
CA SER A 409 55.21 1.26 6.55
C SER A 409 54.77 2.70 6.23
N GLU A 410 54.17 3.42 7.16
CA GLU A 410 53.23 4.52 6.83
C GLU A 410 53.62 5.91 7.37
N MET A 411 54.74 6.08 8.08
CA MET A 411 55.20 7.42 8.52
C MET A 411 55.43 8.35 7.32
N TYR A 412 55.94 7.77 6.22
CA TYR A 412 56.12 8.46 4.93
C TYR A 412 54.78 8.89 4.31
N ARG A 413 53.76 8.04 4.38
CA ARG A 413 52.45 8.29 3.75
C ARG A 413 51.60 9.31 4.51
N GLN A 414 51.82 9.49 5.80
CA GLN A 414 51.14 10.51 6.62
C GLN A 414 51.54 11.94 6.24
N ASN A 415 52.78 12.14 5.81
CA ASN A 415 53.32 13.45 5.42
C ASN A 415 53.35 13.66 3.90
N THR A 416 52.99 12.63 3.12
CA THR A 416 52.93 12.73 1.67
C THR A 416 51.54 13.14 1.23
N ARG A 417 51.45 14.25 0.50
CA ARG A 417 50.21 14.69 -0.14
C ARG A 417 49.88 13.76 -1.33
N GLY A 418 48.60 13.38 -1.47
CA GLY A 418 48.12 12.47 -2.53
C GLY A 418 48.95 11.21 -2.73
N PRO A 419 49.11 10.35 -1.70
CA PRO A 419 49.89 9.13 -1.80
C PRO A 419 49.28 8.17 -2.82
N ALA A 420 50.12 7.32 -3.42
CA ALA A 420 49.65 6.26 -4.32
C ALA A 420 48.67 5.31 -3.59
N PRO A 421 47.60 4.86 -4.25
CA PRO A 421 46.60 4.00 -3.63
C PRO A 421 47.22 2.71 -3.06
N SER A 422 46.84 2.35 -1.84
CA SER A 422 47.31 1.11 -1.21
C SER A 422 46.68 -0.12 -1.86
N MET A 423 47.26 -1.30 -1.62
CA MET A 423 46.68 -2.56 -2.11
C MET A 423 45.26 -2.77 -1.57
N ILE A 424 45.00 -2.37 -0.32
CA ILE A 424 43.66 -2.45 0.28
C ILE A 424 42.70 -1.47 -0.40
N GLU A 425 43.15 -0.25 -0.71
CA GLU A 425 42.32 0.74 -1.44
C GLU A 425 41.98 0.29 -2.86
N TRP A 426 42.91 -0.38 -3.55
CA TRP A 426 42.62 -1.02 -4.84
C TRP A 426 41.56 -2.11 -4.72
N LEU A 427 41.61 -2.95 -3.68
CA LEU A 427 40.57 -3.93 -3.41
C LEU A 427 39.23 -3.24 -3.14
N ILE A 428 39.18 -2.23 -2.27
CA ILE A 428 37.96 -1.48 -1.98
C ILE A 428 37.38 -0.87 -3.27
N LEU A 429 38.21 -0.26 -4.12
CA LEU A 429 37.79 0.30 -5.41
C LEU A 429 37.16 -0.77 -6.33
N PHE A 430 37.71 -1.98 -6.35
CA PHE A 430 37.17 -3.10 -7.11
C PHE A 430 35.78 -3.55 -6.58
N TRP A 431 35.61 -3.60 -5.25
CA TRP A 431 34.32 -3.86 -4.62
C TRP A 431 33.29 -2.76 -4.92
N VAL A 432 33.66 -1.49 -4.75
CA VAL A 432 32.80 -0.34 -5.02
C VAL A 432 32.37 -0.33 -6.48
N SER A 433 33.28 -0.58 -7.42
CA SER A 433 32.95 -0.69 -8.85
C SER A 433 31.91 -1.79 -9.12
N GLY A 434 32.02 -2.94 -8.45
CA GLY A 434 31.03 -4.02 -8.54
C GLY A 434 29.67 -3.66 -7.94
N MET A 435 29.64 -2.89 -6.85
CA MET A 435 28.40 -2.38 -6.25
C MET A 435 27.74 -1.32 -7.13
N VAL A 436 28.51 -0.38 -7.70
CA VAL A 436 28.00 0.61 -8.67
C VAL A 436 27.37 -0.09 -9.87
N TRP A 437 28.05 -1.09 -10.44
CA TRP A 437 27.49 -1.86 -11.55
C TRP A 437 26.19 -2.60 -11.18
N SER A 438 26.10 -3.15 -9.97
CA SER A 438 24.89 -3.80 -9.46
C SER A 438 23.72 -2.81 -9.36
N GLU A 439 23.95 -1.62 -8.79
CA GLU A 439 22.93 -0.58 -8.66
C GLU A 439 22.50 -0.01 -10.02
N CYS A 440 23.43 0.22 -10.95
CA CYS A 440 23.09 0.62 -12.31
C CYS A 440 22.18 -0.40 -13.00
N LYS A 441 22.44 -1.70 -12.78
CA LYS A 441 21.60 -2.76 -13.32
C LYS A 441 20.22 -2.79 -12.67
N GLN A 442 20.13 -2.64 -11.35
CA GLN A 442 18.85 -2.58 -10.64
C GLN A 442 18.02 -1.38 -11.12
N LEU A 443 18.65 -0.21 -11.28
CA LEU A 443 18.00 0.99 -11.80
C LEU A 443 17.43 0.78 -13.21
N TRP A 444 18.14 0.02 -14.06
CA TRP A 444 17.68 -0.32 -15.41
C TRP A 444 16.49 -1.29 -15.41
N GLU A 445 16.50 -2.30 -14.53
CA GLU A 445 15.45 -3.33 -14.47
C GLU A 445 14.15 -2.82 -13.81
N GLU A 446 14.25 -2.06 -12.72
CA GLU A 446 13.09 -1.56 -11.97
C GLU A 446 12.54 -0.23 -12.52
N GLY A 447 13.42 0.60 -13.09
CA GLY A 447 13.13 1.97 -13.51
C GLY A 447 13.20 3.01 -12.37
N LEU A 448 13.45 4.26 -12.74
CA LEU A 448 13.74 5.36 -11.81
C LEU A 448 12.65 5.60 -10.76
N LYS A 449 11.37 5.59 -11.16
CA LYS A 449 10.25 5.88 -10.26
C LYS A 449 10.08 4.81 -9.18
N ALA A 450 10.29 3.54 -9.52
CA ALA A 450 10.19 2.45 -8.56
C ALA A 450 11.38 2.47 -7.60
N TYR A 451 12.58 2.75 -8.12
CA TYR A 451 13.83 2.82 -7.36
C TYR A 451 13.79 3.91 -6.28
N VAL A 452 13.39 5.14 -6.63
CA VAL A 452 13.36 6.29 -5.71
C VAL A 452 12.33 6.13 -4.58
N ARG A 453 11.28 5.31 -4.78
CA ARG A 453 10.26 5.06 -3.76
C ARG A 453 10.78 4.20 -2.60
N GLN A 454 11.89 3.49 -2.78
CA GLN A 454 12.47 2.62 -1.76
C GLN A 454 13.55 3.37 -0.97
N TRP A 455 13.33 3.60 0.32
CA TRP A 455 14.27 4.32 1.20
C TRP A 455 15.66 3.69 1.29
N TRP A 456 15.76 2.35 1.21
CA TRP A 456 17.06 1.66 1.23
C TRP A 456 17.91 1.95 -0.01
N ASN A 457 17.27 2.16 -1.16
CA ASN A 457 17.96 2.51 -2.40
C ASN A 457 18.56 3.93 -2.31
N TRP A 458 17.94 4.84 -1.55
CA TRP A 458 18.54 6.14 -1.23
C TRP A 458 19.82 5.99 -0.39
N LEU A 459 19.82 5.10 0.60
CA LEU A 459 21.02 4.83 1.40
C LEU A 459 22.16 4.30 0.52
N ASP A 460 21.86 3.36 -0.38
CA ASP A 460 22.83 2.82 -1.34
C ASP A 460 23.36 3.87 -2.30
N PHE A 461 22.47 4.69 -2.87
CA PHE A 461 22.84 5.78 -3.76
C PHE A 461 23.75 6.80 -3.07
N ILE A 462 23.41 7.23 -1.84
CA ILE A 462 24.22 8.16 -1.06
C ILE A 462 25.58 7.54 -0.75
N MET A 463 25.60 6.32 -0.22
CA MET A 463 26.84 5.60 0.10
C MET A 463 27.77 5.50 -1.11
N LEU A 464 27.27 5.04 -2.26
CA LEU A 464 28.08 4.87 -3.47
C LEU A 464 28.51 6.20 -4.06
N SER A 465 27.67 7.24 -4.01
CA SER A 465 28.04 8.57 -4.46
C SER A 465 29.20 9.16 -3.63
N LEU A 466 29.21 8.94 -2.31
CA LEU A 466 30.30 9.36 -1.42
C LEU A 466 31.59 8.58 -1.69
N TYR A 467 31.52 7.27 -1.96
CA TYR A 467 32.69 6.50 -2.36
C TYR A 467 33.25 6.95 -3.71
N LEU A 468 32.40 7.17 -4.72
CA LEU A 468 32.84 7.71 -6.02
C LEU A 468 33.47 9.10 -5.88
N CYS A 469 32.88 9.96 -5.04
CA CYS A 469 33.43 11.26 -4.70
C CYS A 469 34.84 11.13 -4.09
N THR A 470 35.00 10.25 -3.10
CA THR A 470 36.31 9.96 -2.46
C THR A 470 37.36 9.55 -3.49
N PHE A 471 37.04 8.58 -4.36
CA PHE A 471 37.99 8.10 -5.36
C PHE A 471 38.31 9.17 -6.41
N SER A 472 37.33 9.98 -6.80
CA SER A 472 37.56 11.10 -7.72
C SER A 472 38.48 12.16 -7.12
N LEU A 473 38.28 12.54 -5.85
CA LEU A 473 39.13 13.50 -5.15
C LEU A 473 40.55 12.95 -4.93
N ARG A 474 40.69 11.65 -4.60
CA ARG A 474 41.98 10.96 -4.52
C ARG A 474 42.71 10.95 -5.87
N ALA A 475 41.99 10.69 -6.97
CA ALA A 475 42.55 10.72 -8.31
C ALA A 475 42.99 12.14 -8.70
N VAL A 476 42.19 13.16 -8.39
CA VAL A 476 42.56 14.57 -8.60
C VAL A 476 43.79 14.95 -7.79
N ALA A 477 43.85 14.57 -6.51
CA ALA A 477 45.01 14.83 -5.65
C ALA A 477 46.28 14.18 -6.22
N TYR A 478 46.19 12.91 -6.65
CA TYR A 478 47.30 12.21 -7.26
C TYR A 478 47.76 12.87 -8.58
N LEU A 479 46.82 13.23 -9.46
CA LEU A 479 47.12 13.88 -10.75
C LEU A 479 47.71 15.29 -10.57
N GLN A 480 47.15 16.11 -9.69
CA GLN A 480 47.64 17.47 -9.43
C GLN A 480 49.10 17.46 -8.99
N ILE A 481 49.47 16.52 -8.13
CA ILE A 481 50.83 16.41 -7.59
C ILE A 481 51.79 15.85 -8.64
N ASN A 482 51.34 14.91 -9.47
CA ASN A 482 52.17 14.31 -10.50
C ASN A 482 52.36 15.22 -11.73
N ILE A 483 51.41 16.10 -12.03
CA ILE A 483 51.50 17.07 -13.14
C ILE A 483 52.30 18.31 -12.71
N ASN A 484 52.13 18.83 -11.49
CA ASN A 484 52.87 19.99 -10.97
C ASN A 484 54.29 19.64 -10.45
N ASN A 485 54.92 18.59 -10.98
CA ASN A 485 56.24 18.10 -10.61
C ASN A 485 57.41 19.11 -10.79
N SER A 486 57.15 20.35 -11.24
CA SER A 486 58.17 21.41 -11.36
C SER A 486 58.56 22.07 -10.04
N SER A 487 57.81 21.85 -8.94
CA SER A 487 58.12 22.40 -7.61
C SER A 487 58.25 21.28 -6.59
N PHE A 488 59.46 20.71 -6.48
CA PHE A 488 59.82 19.58 -5.60
C PHE A 488 59.45 19.78 -4.10
N SER A 489 59.22 21.02 -3.64
CA SER A 489 58.98 21.35 -2.22
C SER A 489 57.56 21.09 -1.68
N THR A 490 56.59 20.65 -2.47
CA THR A 490 55.17 20.58 -2.03
C THR A 490 54.61 19.17 -1.78
N ARG A 491 55.39 18.11 -2.02
CA ARG A 491 54.93 16.71 -1.93
C ARG A 491 54.99 16.15 -0.51
N GLU A 492 56.01 16.52 0.25
CA GLU A 492 56.25 16.06 1.62
C GLU A 492 56.14 17.25 2.56
N LEU A 493 54.98 17.41 3.18
CA LEU A 493 54.68 18.48 4.13
C LEU A 493 54.05 17.87 5.38
N PRO A 494 54.40 18.32 6.59
CA PRO A 494 53.71 17.88 7.80
C PRO A 494 52.23 18.25 7.71
N ARG A 495 51.35 17.34 8.14
CA ARG A 495 49.90 17.44 7.97
C ARG A 495 49.27 18.74 8.51
N SER A 496 49.88 19.36 9.52
CA SER A 496 49.43 20.64 10.08
C SER A 496 49.60 21.84 9.15
N GLN A 497 50.49 21.76 8.16
CA GLN A 497 50.77 22.83 7.20
C GLN A 497 50.00 22.65 5.89
N TRP A 498 49.13 21.64 5.81
CA TRP A 498 48.30 21.44 4.62
C TRP A 498 47.23 22.55 4.57
N PRO A 499 46.96 23.14 3.40
CA PRO A 499 45.89 24.10 3.27
C PRO A 499 44.54 23.41 3.53
N ASN A 500 43.62 24.13 4.16
CA ASN A 500 42.32 23.61 4.58
C ASN A 500 41.49 22.99 3.42
N ASN A 501 41.70 23.47 2.19
CA ASN A 501 41.00 23.01 0.99
C ASN A 501 41.74 21.90 0.21
N ASP A 502 42.65 21.18 0.86
CA ASP A 502 43.33 20.06 0.23
C ASP A 502 42.35 18.94 -0.19
N PRO A 503 42.30 18.53 -1.47
CA PRO A 503 41.46 17.41 -1.91
C PRO A 503 41.73 16.12 -1.13
N THR A 504 42.94 15.91 -0.59
CA THR A 504 43.27 14.73 0.22
C THR A 504 42.49 14.72 1.54
N LEU A 505 42.40 15.86 2.24
CA LEU A 505 41.69 15.99 3.51
C LEU A 505 40.18 15.84 3.32
N ILE A 506 39.64 16.46 2.27
CA ILE A 506 38.23 16.34 1.92
C ILE A 506 37.90 14.89 1.56
N ALA A 507 38.77 14.21 0.79
CA ALA A 507 38.58 12.80 0.46
C ALA A 507 38.59 11.91 1.71
N GLU A 508 39.49 12.13 2.67
CA GLU A 508 39.50 11.38 3.94
C GLU A 508 38.23 11.62 4.77
N GLY A 509 37.74 12.87 4.82
CA GLY A 509 36.48 13.20 5.50
C GLY A 509 35.27 12.53 4.86
N VAL A 510 35.14 12.63 3.53
CA VAL A 510 34.06 11.97 2.76
C VAL A 510 34.16 10.45 2.88
N PHE A 511 35.36 9.88 2.87
CA PHE A 511 35.58 8.44 3.07
C PHE A 511 35.10 7.97 4.45
N ALA A 512 35.39 8.72 5.51
CA ALA A 512 34.93 8.40 6.85
C ALA A 512 33.39 8.40 6.93
N VAL A 513 32.74 9.39 6.31
CA VAL A 513 31.26 9.44 6.24
C VAL A 513 30.71 8.26 5.42
N ALA A 514 31.33 7.93 4.28
CA ALA A 514 30.94 6.78 3.47
C ALA A 514 31.05 5.45 4.24
N ASN A 515 32.07 5.29 5.08
CA ASN A 515 32.23 4.11 5.93
C ASN A 515 31.07 3.97 6.93
N VAL A 516 30.62 5.07 7.56
CA VAL A 516 29.45 5.04 8.47
C VAL A 516 28.20 4.56 7.75
N PHE A 517 27.90 5.09 6.56
CA PHE A 517 26.75 4.63 5.76
C PHE A 517 26.88 3.16 5.35
N SER A 518 28.09 2.68 5.06
CA SER A 518 28.31 1.26 4.77
C SER A 518 28.03 0.35 5.96
N PHE A 519 28.35 0.76 7.19
CA PHE A 519 27.94 0.00 8.38
C PHE A 519 26.42 0.06 8.61
N ALA A 520 25.79 1.22 8.39
CA ALA A 520 24.34 1.38 8.48
C ALA A 520 23.59 0.46 7.51
N ARG A 521 24.17 0.13 6.35
CA ARG A 521 23.61 -0.79 5.37
C ARG A 521 23.35 -2.21 5.92
N ILE A 522 24.09 -2.66 6.93
CA ILE A 522 23.89 -3.98 7.58
C ILE A 522 22.49 -4.10 8.17
N ILE A 523 21.90 -2.99 8.65
CA ILE A 523 20.57 -2.98 9.24
C ILE A 523 19.53 -3.57 8.28
N TYR A 524 19.71 -3.41 6.96
CA TYR A 524 18.86 -4.04 5.96
C TYR A 524 18.87 -5.57 6.02
N LEU A 525 19.97 -6.21 6.42
CA LEU A 525 20.04 -7.67 6.53
C LEU A 525 19.22 -8.20 7.72
N PHE A 526 18.95 -7.37 8.73
CA PHE A 526 18.14 -7.75 9.90
C PHE A 526 16.72 -8.15 9.52
N GLN A 527 16.17 -7.66 8.40
CA GLN A 527 14.85 -8.05 7.89
C GLN A 527 14.71 -9.56 7.60
N THR A 528 15.82 -10.30 7.46
CA THR A 528 15.77 -11.76 7.27
C THR A 528 15.60 -12.54 8.56
N ASN A 529 15.93 -11.94 9.69
CA ASN A 529 15.84 -12.58 11.00
C ASN A 529 14.41 -12.44 11.56
N PRO A 530 13.77 -13.54 12.01
CA PRO A 530 12.45 -13.49 12.63
C PRO A 530 12.32 -12.59 13.86
N HIS A 531 13.39 -12.38 14.62
CA HIS A 531 13.35 -11.58 15.85
C HIS A 531 13.74 -10.12 15.63
N LEU A 532 14.76 -9.86 14.80
CA LEU A 532 15.23 -8.48 14.55
C LEU A 532 14.44 -7.77 13.45
N GLY A 533 13.79 -8.52 12.55
CA GLY A 533 13.06 -7.96 11.42
C GLY A 533 11.87 -7.09 11.83
N PRO A 534 10.91 -7.58 12.63
CA PRO A 534 9.78 -6.76 13.08
C PRO A 534 10.22 -5.50 13.82
N LEU A 535 11.24 -5.60 14.68
CA LEU A 535 11.83 -4.45 15.40
C LEU A 535 12.43 -3.41 14.45
N GLN A 536 13.13 -3.86 13.40
CA GLN A 536 13.74 -2.98 12.42
C GLN A 536 12.71 -2.28 11.53
N ILE A 537 11.61 -2.96 11.19
CA ILE A 537 10.51 -2.36 10.42
C ILE A 537 9.73 -1.36 11.27
N SER A 538 9.43 -1.67 12.53
CA SER A 538 8.73 -0.72 13.41
C SER A 538 9.54 0.55 13.64
N LEU A 539 10.86 0.43 13.83
CA LEU A 539 11.76 1.59 13.89
C LEU A 539 11.69 2.44 12.62
N GLY A 540 11.71 1.80 11.44
CA GLY A 540 11.61 2.50 10.15
C GLY A 540 10.29 3.27 9.98
N CYS A 541 9.18 2.69 10.41
CA CYS A 541 7.87 3.34 10.36
C CYS A 541 7.78 4.54 11.32
N MET A 542 8.34 4.40 12.54
CA MET A 542 8.37 5.49 13.53
C MET A 542 9.21 6.70 13.08
N ILE A 543 10.27 6.51 12.28
CA ILE A 543 11.11 7.62 11.78
C ILE A 543 10.27 8.66 11.02
N ILE A 544 9.22 8.25 10.30
CA ILE A 544 8.37 9.19 9.55
C ILE A 544 7.61 10.12 10.51
N ASP A 545 7.12 9.59 11.64
CA ASP A 545 6.44 10.39 12.65
C ASP A 545 7.42 11.28 13.42
N ILE A 546 8.61 10.77 13.73
CA ILE A 546 9.71 11.55 14.31
C ILE A 546 10.09 12.72 13.39
N ALA A 547 10.17 12.51 12.08
CA ALA A 547 10.51 13.56 11.13
C ALA A 547 9.45 14.68 11.07
N LYS A 548 8.15 14.34 11.13
CA LYS A 548 7.07 15.34 11.22
C LYS A 548 7.19 16.18 12.48
N PHE A 549 7.54 15.57 13.61
CA PHE A 549 7.76 16.28 14.87
C PHE A 549 9.03 17.12 14.87
N LEU A 550 10.13 16.58 14.31
CA LEU A 550 11.41 17.28 14.20
C LEU A 550 11.29 18.57 13.37
N PHE A 551 10.35 18.64 12.43
CA PHE A 551 10.02 19.89 11.73
C PHE A 551 9.54 20.99 12.68
N ILE A 552 8.65 20.66 13.63
CA ILE A 552 8.18 21.62 14.66
C ILE A 552 9.37 22.02 15.56
N PHE A 553 10.19 21.06 15.95
CA PHE A 553 11.40 21.32 16.73
C PHE A 553 12.37 22.26 15.99
N PHE A 554 12.58 22.06 14.70
CA PHE A 554 13.45 22.90 13.87
C PHE A 554 12.93 24.34 13.74
N LEU A 555 11.61 24.54 13.66
CA LEU A 555 11.01 25.88 13.67
C LEU A 555 11.28 26.61 14.99
N VAL A 556 11.12 25.91 16.12
CA VAL A 556 11.43 26.45 17.45
C VAL A 556 12.92 26.78 17.55
N LEU A 557 13.80 25.84 17.19
CA LEU A 557 15.25 26.04 17.19
C LEU A 557 15.65 27.25 16.36
N THR A 558 15.11 27.40 15.16
CA THR A 558 15.39 28.53 14.26
C THR A 558 14.91 29.86 14.84
N SER A 559 13.74 29.89 15.47
CA SER A 559 13.20 31.09 16.11
C SER A 559 14.11 31.58 17.25
N PHE A 560 14.55 30.68 18.13
CA PHE A 560 15.45 31.03 19.23
C PHE A 560 16.87 31.31 18.74
N ALA A 561 17.35 30.61 17.71
CA ALA A 561 18.64 30.84 17.10
C ALA A 561 18.74 32.26 16.53
N CYS A 562 17.73 32.68 15.76
CA CYS A 562 17.69 34.05 15.23
C CYS A 562 17.57 35.09 16.36
N GLY A 563 16.77 34.82 17.40
CA GLY A 563 16.59 35.72 18.54
C GLY A 563 17.87 35.92 19.35
N LEU A 564 18.59 34.84 19.66
CA LEU A 564 19.87 34.91 20.39
C LEU A 564 20.99 35.48 19.53
N ASN A 565 21.07 35.10 18.26
CA ASN A 565 22.04 35.70 17.33
C ASN A 565 21.81 37.22 17.20
N GLN A 566 20.56 37.67 17.06
CA GLN A 566 20.27 39.11 16.99
C GLN A 566 20.68 39.86 18.27
N LEU A 567 20.62 39.21 19.43
CA LEU A 567 21.01 39.79 20.71
C LEU A 567 22.54 39.87 20.88
N TYR A 568 23.25 38.81 20.47
CA TYR A 568 24.69 38.64 20.69
C TYR A 568 25.59 38.99 19.51
N TRP A 569 25.04 39.24 18.30
CA TRP A 569 25.79 39.57 17.08
C TRP A 569 26.77 40.74 17.25
N TYR A 570 26.44 41.72 18.10
CA TYR A 570 27.29 42.89 18.34
C TYR A 570 28.47 42.63 19.28
N TYR A 571 28.47 41.51 20.00
CA TYR A 571 29.46 41.15 21.02
C TYR A 571 30.43 40.10 20.47
N ASP A 572 31.14 40.46 19.41
CA ASP A 572 32.10 39.57 18.74
C ASP A 572 33.22 39.09 19.69
N SER A 573 33.58 37.82 19.59
CA SER A 573 34.60 37.17 20.42
C SER A 573 36.03 37.57 20.04
N ASN A 574 36.22 38.15 18.85
CA ASN A 574 37.51 38.68 18.40
C ASN A 574 37.96 39.95 19.15
N THR A 575 37.08 40.52 19.97
CA THR A 575 37.42 41.69 20.81
C THR A 575 38.00 41.20 22.13
N GLU A 576 39.32 41.27 22.30
CA GLU A 576 39.98 40.90 23.56
C GLU A 576 39.86 42.01 24.61
N HIS A 577 39.25 41.70 25.76
CA HIS A 577 39.18 42.61 26.90
C HIS A 577 40.31 42.30 27.88
N CYS A 578 41.37 43.11 27.85
CA CYS A 578 42.53 42.98 28.74
C CYS A 578 42.36 43.84 30.00
N LYS A 579 42.33 43.21 31.17
CA LYS A 579 42.35 43.89 32.48
C LYS A 579 43.71 43.69 33.14
N GLN A 580 44.26 44.76 33.70
CA GLN A 580 45.54 44.70 34.41
C GLN A 580 45.29 44.27 35.87
N ARG A 581 45.88 43.15 36.30
CA ARG A 581 45.81 42.70 37.70
C ARG A 581 46.61 43.66 38.61
N PRO A 582 46.28 43.76 39.91
CA PRO A 582 47.07 44.53 40.89
C PRO A 582 48.53 44.03 41.02
N ASN A 583 48.84 42.85 40.50
CA ASN A 583 50.17 42.24 40.49
C ASN A 583 51.01 42.61 39.25
N GLY A 584 50.52 43.51 38.38
CA GLY A 584 51.18 43.94 37.15
C GLY A 584 51.06 42.99 35.95
N GLN A 585 50.44 41.82 36.11
CA GLN A 585 50.15 40.88 35.01
C GLN A 585 48.87 41.29 34.26
N MET A 586 48.91 41.31 32.93
CA MET A 586 47.76 41.55 32.07
C MET A 586 46.99 40.25 31.87
N GLU A 587 45.69 40.24 32.20
CA GLU A 587 44.79 39.10 31.93
C GLU A 587 43.81 39.51 30.83
N CYS A 588 43.91 38.88 29.66
CA CYS A 588 43.01 39.08 28.54
C CYS A 588 42.00 37.93 28.51
N GLN A 589 40.71 38.29 28.56
CA GLN A 589 39.60 37.35 28.42
C GLN A 589 38.79 37.75 27.18
N SER A 590 38.53 36.80 26.30
CA SER A 590 37.64 36.95 25.16
C SER A 590 36.22 36.51 25.52
N ASN A 591 35.22 37.10 24.87
CA ASN A 591 33.85 36.60 24.96
C ASN A 591 33.77 35.20 24.34
N SER A 592 32.76 34.43 24.74
CA SER A 592 32.49 33.14 24.09
C SER A 592 32.11 33.34 22.63
N ASP A 593 32.59 32.48 21.73
CA ASP A 593 32.13 32.45 20.33
C ASP A 593 30.64 32.11 20.19
N ALA A 594 30.00 31.67 21.28
CA ALA A 594 28.60 31.30 21.32
C ALA A 594 27.69 32.47 20.94
N PHE A 595 26.70 32.19 20.09
CA PHE A 595 25.64 33.13 19.69
C PHE A 595 26.07 34.31 18.79
N THR A 596 27.34 34.37 18.37
CA THR A 596 27.87 35.48 17.52
C THR A 596 27.45 35.38 16.06
N THR A 597 27.41 34.16 15.52
CA THR A 597 27.03 33.86 14.14
C THR A 597 25.90 32.84 14.12
N LEU A 598 25.08 32.84 13.07
CA LEU A 598 23.89 31.97 13.02
C LEU A 598 24.26 30.49 13.07
N ASP A 599 25.29 30.05 12.36
CA ASP A 599 25.77 28.67 12.32
C ASP A 599 26.32 28.21 13.68
N VAL A 600 27.13 29.04 14.35
CA VAL A 600 27.61 28.74 15.70
C VAL A 600 26.45 28.74 16.69
N THR A 601 25.48 29.66 16.55
CA THR A 601 24.25 29.69 17.36
C THR A 601 23.42 28.42 17.22
N PHE A 602 23.23 27.92 15.99
CA PHE A 602 22.54 26.66 15.74
C PHE A 602 23.29 25.49 16.41
N ALA A 603 24.61 25.45 16.29
CA ALA A 603 25.43 24.42 16.92
C ALA A 603 25.36 24.49 18.45
N THR A 604 25.46 25.67 19.06
CA THR A 604 25.41 25.83 20.53
C THR A 604 24.05 25.46 21.10
N LEU A 605 22.95 25.84 20.45
CA LEU A 605 21.58 25.45 20.85
C LEU A 605 21.31 23.96 20.64
N PHE A 606 21.88 23.36 19.60
CA PHE A 606 21.78 21.92 19.38
C PHE A 606 22.55 21.15 20.46
N TRP A 607 23.79 21.53 20.76
CA TRP A 607 24.59 20.89 21.80
C TRP A 607 24.03 21.14 23.21
N SER A 608 23.29 22.24 23.43
CA SER A 608 22.63 22.49 24.70
C SER A 608 21.47 21.52 24.96
N LEU A 609 20.83 20.94 23.92
CA LEU A 609 19.82 19.88 24.08
C LEU A 609 20.38 18.67 24.84
N PHE A 610 21.67 18.36 24.65
CA PHE A 610 22.38 17.26 25.30
C PHE A 610 23.09 17.68 26.60
N GLY A 611 22.94 18.94 27.04
CA GLY A 611 23.58 19.46 28.24
C GLY A 611 25.08 19.72 28.11
N ILE A 612 25.62 19.79 26.88
CA ILE A 612 27.05 20.04 26.64
C ILE A 612 27.37 21.55 26.69
N SER A 613 26.44 22.41 26.27
CA SER A 613 26.62 23.86 26.35
C SER A 613 26.49 24.35 27.80
N SER A 614 27.48 25.12 28.27
CA SER A 614 27.47 25.67 29.63
C SER A 614 26.71 27.00 29.68
N PRO A 615 26.05 27.34 30.81
CA PRO A 615 25.40 28.64 30.99
C PRO A 615 26.38 29.82 30.92
N LYS A 616 27.69 29.57 31.11
CA LYS A 616 28.75 30.58 30.94
C LYS A 616 28.92 31.06 29.50
N SER A 617 28.33 30.35 28.53
CA SER A 617 28.33 30.77 27.13
C SER A 617 27.51 32.04 26.86
N THR A 618 26.66 32.46 27.81
CA THR A 618 25.89 33.71 27.74
C THR A 618 26.49 34.85 28.58
N GLU A 619 27.56 34.57 29.35
CA GLU A 619 28.26 35.59 30.15
C GLU A 619 29.10 36.48 29.22
N LEU A 620 28.93 37.79 29.32
CA LEU A 620 29.72 38.78 28.60
C LEU A 620 30.81 39.35 29.50
N VAL A 621 32.03 39.54 28.98
CA VAL A 621 33.15 40.15 29.73
C VAL A 621 32.88 41.64 30.02
N ASP A 622 32.13 42.29 29.12
CA ASP A 622 31.60 43.64 29.28
C ASP A 622 30.20 43.61 29.90
N ALA A 623 30.12 44.13 31.12
CA ALA A 623 28.96 44.03 32.01
C ALA A 623 27.75 44.86 31.55
N HIS A 624 27.04 44.40 30.51
CA HIS A 624 25.68 44.82 30.21
C HIS A 624 24.69 43.82 30.85
N PRO A 625 24.34 43.99 32.14
CA PRO A 625 23.53 43.01 32.88
C PRO A 625 22.14 42.81 32.26
N PHE A 626 21.62 43.80 31.54
CA PHE A 626 20.35 43.69 30.83
C PHE A 626 20.41 42.69 29.67
N VAL A 627 21.47 42.74 28.86
CA VAL A 627 21.63 41.84 27.71
C VAL A 627 21.86 40.41 28.19
N GLU A 628 22.72 40.24 29.19
CA GLU A 628 22.95 38.95 29.84
C GLU A 628 21.66 38.38 30.43
N PHE A 629 20.88 39.19 31.15
CA PHE A 629 19.60 38.78 31.71
C PHE A 629 18.59 38.34 30.62
N VAL A 630 18.47 39.11 29.53
CA VAL A 630 17.57 38.76 28.42
C VAL A 630 18.06 37.50 27.72
N GLY A 631 19.36 37.35 27.49
CA GLY A 631 19.95 36.17 26.85
C GLY A 631 19.85 34.91 27.69
N GLN A 632 20.13 34.99 29.00
CA GLN A 632 19.88 33.92 29.97
C GLN A 632 18.39 33.58 30.03
N GLY A 633 17.50 34.58 30.03
CA GLY A 633 16.05 34.40 29.99
C GLY A 633 15.58 33.66 28.74
N LEU A 634 16.04 34.06 27.55
CA LEU A 634 15.72 33.40 26.28
C LEU A 634 16.29 31.97 26.21
N PHE A 635 17.51 31.77 26.69
CA PHE A 635 18.16 30.45 26.73
C PHE A 635 17.45 29.51 27.71
N MET A 636 17.02 30.00 28.87
CA MET A 636 16.20 29.24 29.83
C MET A 636 14.83 28.91 29.26
N ALA A 637 14.17 29.87 28.61
CA ALA A 637 12.89 29.64 27.94
C ALA A 637 13.01 28.58 26.84
N TYR A 638 14.10 28.61 26.05
CA TYR A 638 14.42 27.57 25.07
C TYR A 638 14.58 26.21 25.73
N HIS A 639 15.30 26.10 26.85
CA HIS A 639 15.46 24.82 27.56
C HIS A 639 14.14 24.27 28.10
N VAL A 640 13.30 25.11 28.70
CA VAL A 640 11.97 24.70 29.18
C VAL A 640 11.12 24.21 28.01
N LEU A 641 11.05 24.95 26.92
CA LEU A 641 10.24 24.55 25.76
C LEU A 641 10.80 23.29 25.09
N SER A 642 12.10 23.24 24.80
CA SER A 642 12.71 22.16 24.02
C SER A 642 12.85 20.87 24.82
N ILE A 643 13.33 20.92 26.07
CA ILE A 643 13.58 19.73 26.88
C ILE A 643 12.33 19.30 27.63
N ILE A 644 11.63 20.20 28.31
CA ILE A 644 10.50 19.81 29.16
C ILE A 644 9.24 19.58 28.32
N VAL A 645 8.97 20.42 27.32
CA VAL A 645 7.75 20.27 26.51
C VAL A 645 8.00 19.37 25.30
N LEU A 646 8.91 19.74 24.40
CA LEU A 646 9.04 19.05 23.11
C LEU A 646 9.58 17.62 23.23
N ILE A 647 10.64 17.36 24.01
CA ILE A 647 11.14 15.99 24.18
C ILE A 647 10.08 15.08 24.84
N ASN A 648 9.36 15.56 25.87
CA ASN A 648 8.32 14.76 26.52
C ASN A 648 7.12 14.48 25.60
N MET A 649 6.73 15.45 24.76
CA MET A 649 5.72 15.23 23.72
C MET A 649 6.19 14.23 22.65
N LEU A 650 7.47 14.28 22.26
CA LEU A 650 8.06 13.31 21.32
C LEU A 650 8.02 11.89 21.89
N ILE A 651 8.38 11.71 23.17
CA ILE A 651 8.32 10.39 23.85
C ILE A 651 6.88 9.87 23.87
N ALA A 652 5.90 10.72 24.22
CA ALA A 652 4.49 10.33 24.24
C ALA A 652 3.99 9.92 22.84
N MET A 653 4.33 10.70 21.81
CA MET A 653 3.97 10.40 20.43
C MET A 653 4.61 9.10 19.93
N MET A 654 5.90 8.89 20.20
CA MET A 654 6.60 7.66 19.83
C MET A 654 6.00 6.43 20.52
N SER A 655 5.60 6.55 21.79
CA SER A 655 4.96 5.44 22.52
C SER A 655 3.64 5.01 21.87
N ASN A 656 2.77 5.97 21.55
CA ASN A 656 1.49 5.68 20.88
C ASN A 656 1.71 5.15 19.45
N SER A 657 2.63 5.75 18.69
CA SER A 657 2.97 5.29 17.34
C SER A 657 3.53 3.86 17.35
N PHE A 658 4.42 3.54 18.30
CA PHE A 658 4.98 2.19 18.45
C PHE A 658 3.89 1.13 18.70
N GLN A 659 2.92 1.39 19.58
CA GLN A 659 1.84 0.44 19.87
C GLN A 659 1.00 0.13 18.63
N VAL A 660 0.57 1.17 17.89
CA VAL A 660 -0.23 1.00 16.66
C VAL A 660 0.54 0.24 15.57
N ILE A 661 1.85 0.49 15.47
CA ILE A 661 2.73 -0.18 14.50
C ILE A 661 3.01 -1.63 14.91
N GLU A 662 3.20 -1.89 16.22
CA GLU A 662 3.50 -3.22 16.76
C GLU A 662 2.39 -4.23 16.44
N ASP A 663 1.12 -3.84 16.56
CA ASP A 663 -0.04 -4.67 16.25
C ASP A 663 0.00 -5.27 14.83
N HIS A 664 0.64 -4.57 13.88
CA HIS A 664 0.74 -4.97 12.48
C HIS A 664 2.16 -5.35 12.06
N ALA A 665 3.14 -5.29 12.97
CA ALA A 665 4.56 -5.40 12.64
C ALA A 665 4.95 -6.74 12.00
N ASP A 666 4.35 -7.86 12.42
CA ASP A 666 4.62 -9.18 11.83
C ASP A 666 4.13 -9.27 10.37
N GLN A 667 2.99 -8.63 10.06
CA GLN A 667 2.47 -8.57 8.69
C GLN A 667 3.37 -7.71 7.80
N GLU A 668 3.78 -6.53 8.29
CA GLU A 668 4.69 -5.63 7.57
C GLU A 668 6.07 -6.26 7.37
N TRP A 669 6.58 -6.95 8.38
CA TRP A 669 7.83 -7.69 8.30
C TRP A 669 7.76 -8.81 7.26
N LYS A 670 6.72 -9.65 7.28
CA LYS A 670 6.54 -10.71 6.26
C LYS A 670 6.44 -10.14 4.86
N PHE A 671 5.77 -9.00 4.69
CA PHE A 671 5.70 -8.30 3.41
C PHE A 671 7.08 -7.80 2.96
N ALA A 672 7.81 -7.08 3.81
CA ALA A 672 9.16 -6.59 3.52
C ALA A 672 10.13 -7.74 3.21
N ARG A 673 10.08 -8.81 4.00
CA ARG A 673 10.85 -10.04 3.79
C ARG A 673 10.53 -10.70 2.45
N SER A 674 9.25 -10.78 2.08
CA SER A 674 8.83 -11.36 0.80
C SER A 674 9.28 -10.51 -0.38
N LYS A 675 9.27 -9.17 -0.24
CA LYS A 675 9.82 -8.24 -1.22
C LYS A 675 11.33 -8.44 -1.40
N LEU A 676 12.08 -8.63 -0.32
CA LEU A 676 13.50 -9.00 -0.37
C LEU A 676 13.69 -10.35 -1.07
N TRP A 677 12.93 -11.38 -0.73
CA TRP A 677 13.10 -12.70 -1.35
C TRP A 677 12.83 -12.68 -2.85
N MET A 678 11.84 -11.89 -3.28
CA MET A 678 11.46 -11.77 -4.68
C MET A 678 12.62 -11.26 -5.56
N SER A 679 13.47 -10.36 -5.06
CA SER A 679 14.62 -9.87 -5.84
C SER A 679 15.67 -10.96 -6.11
N TYR A 680 15.72 -12.03 -5.30
CA TYR A 680 16.63 -13.16 -5.51
C TYR A 680 16.02 -14.32 -6.31
N PHE A 681 14.69 -14.33 -6.49
CA PHE A 681 14.02 -15.35 -7.31
C PHE A 681 14.27 -15.16 -8.80
N ASP A 682 14.37 -13.92 -9.26
CA ASP A 682 14.68 -13.63 -10.65
C ASP A 682 16.10 -14.08 -11.01
N GLU A 683 16.30 -14.51 -12.25
CA GLU A 683 17.56 -15.14 -12.70
C GLU A 683 18.74 -14.16 -12.80
N GLY A 684 18.50 -12.86 -12.57
CA GLY A 684 19.51 -11.82 -12.52
C GLY A 684 20.44 -11.92 -11.30
N CYS A 685 21.65 -11.36 -11.46
CA CYS A 685 22.57 -11.04 -10.36
C CYS A 685 23.00 -12.26 -9.51
N THR A 686 23.34 -13.38 -10.16
CA THR A 686 23.83 -14.59 -9.48
C THR A 686 25.21 -14.41 -8.85
N LEU A 687 26.04 -13.50 -9.38
CA LEU A 687 27.38 -13.22 -8.87
C LEU A 687 27.36 -11.97 -7.99
N PRO A 688 27.87 -12.05 -6.75
CA PRO A 688 28.01 -10.88 -5.89
C PRO A 688 29.19 -9.99 -6.33
N PRO A 689 29.22 -8.71 -5.91
CA PRO A 689 30.44 -7.91 -5.95
C PRO A 689 31.58 -8.68 -5.26
N PRO A 690 32.84 -8.58 -5.70
CA PRO A 690 33.32 -7.86 -6.86
C PRO A 690 33.27 -8.70 -8.16
N PHE A 691 32.94 -9.99 -8.09
CA PHE A 691 32.96 -10.92 -9.22
C PHE A 691 31.94 -10.60 -10.31
N ASN A 692 30.96 -9.74 -10.03
CA ASN A 692 30.00 -9.22 -11.01
C ASN A 692 30.66 -8.39 -12.14
N VAL A 693 31.84 -7.80 -11.90
CA VAL A 693 32.58 -7.03 -12.93
C VAL A 693 33.22 -7.96 -13.98
N ILE A 694 33.46 -9.23 -13.62
CA ILE A 694 34.09 -10.19 -14.54
C ILE A 694 33.10 -10.52 -15.65
N ILE A 695 33.46 -10.13 -16.87
CA ILE A 695 32.64 -10.29 -18.06
C ILE A 695 32.36 -11.78 -18.29
N SER A 696 31.09 -12.17 -18.16
CA SER A 696 30.67 -13.53 -18.48
C SER A 696 30.64 -13.74 -20.00
N PRO A 697 30.96 -14.94 -20.53
CA PRO A 697 30.85 -15.25 -21.95
C PRO A 697 29.44 -15.01 -22.52
N LYS A 698 28.40 -15.17 -21.68
CA LYS A 698 27.01 -14.86 -22.03
C LYS A 698 26.78 -13.36 -22.24
N SER A 699 27.35 -12.52 -21.38
CA SER A 699 27.23 -11.05 -21.46
C SER A 699 27.83 -10.52 -22.77
N VAL A 700 28.96 -11.08 -23.20
CA VAL A 700 29.60 -10.76 -24.49
C VAL A 700 28.70 -11.14 -25.66
N PHE A 701 28.12 -12.35 -25.63
CA PHE A 701 27.19 -12.79 -26.67
C PHE A 701 25.93 -11.91 -26.77
N TYR A 702 25.31 -11.57 -25.63
CA TYR A 702 24.16 -10.67 -25.60
C TYR A 702 24.52 -9.25 -26.04
N PHE A 703 25.70 -8.75 -25.69
CA PHE A 703 26.19 -7.44 -26.13
C PHE A 703 26.38 -7.40 -27.65
N PHE A 704 27.01 -8.42 -28.26
CA PHE A 704 27.13 -8.51 -29.71
C PHE A 704 25.78 -8.70 -30.42
N LYS A 705 24.85 -9.47 -29.83
CA LYS A 705 23.48 -9.60 -30.35
C LYS A 705 22.71 -8.29 -30.26
N GLY A 706 22.87 -7.53 -29.17
CA GLY A 706 22.29 -6.20 -28.97
C GLY A 706 22.83 -5.19 -29.97
N ILE A 707 24.15 -5.15 -30.18
CA ILE A 707 24.80 -4.33 -31.21
C ILE A 707 24.30 -4.72 -32.61
N LYS A 708 24.17 -6.01 -32.91
CA LYS A 708 23.60 -6.49 -34.18
C LYS A 708 22.13 -6.05 -34.33
N GLY A 709 21.33 -6.11 -33.27
CA GLY A 709 19.94 -5.63 -33.26
C GLY A 709 19.83 -4.13 -33.46
N LEU A 710 20.71 -3.34 -32.83
CA LEU A 710 20.78 -1.88 -32.96
C LEU A 710 21.28 -1.45 -34.34
N LEU A 711 22.26 -2.17 -34.90
CA LEU A 711 22.71 -2.00 -36.28
C LEU A 711 21.61 -2.38 -37.29
N VAL A 712 20.83 -3.45 -37.02
CA VAL A 712 19.69 -3.85 -37.87
C VAL A 712 18.52 -2.87 -37.75
N GLN A 713 18.27 -2.28 -36.58
CA GLN A 713 17.30 -1.19 -36.40
C GLN A 713 17.74 0.11 -37.08
N LEU A 714 19.03 0.41 -37.11
CA LEU A 714 19.58 1.55 -37.87
C LEU A 714 19.56 1.31 -39.38
N TYR A 715 19.70 0.06 -39.84
CA TYR A 715 19.64 -0.30 -41.27
C TYR A 715 18.22 -0.51 -41.80
N SER A 716 17.25 -0.81 -40.94
CA SER A 716 15.85 -1.00 -41.32
C SER A 716 15.11 0.35 -41.24
N ARG A 717 14.81 0.96 -42.40
CA ARG A 717 13.98 2.18 -42.47
C ARG A 717 12.68 2.01 -41.67
N PRO A 718 12.20 3.04 -40.95
CA PRO A 718 10.95 2.96 -40.21
C PRO A 718 9.79 2.72 -41.19
N LYS A 719 9.10 1.58 -41.08
CA LYS A 719 7.76 1.45 -41.64
C LYS A 719 6.85 2.40 -40.87
N VAL A 720 6.29 3.37 -41.58
CA VAL A 720 5.30 4.32 -41.06
C VAL A 720 4.21 3.55 -40.32
N PRO A 721 3.91 3.86 -39.04
CA PRO A 721 2.73 3.32 -38.40
C PRO A 721 1.51 3.92 -39.11
N HIS A 722 0.70 3.07 -39.75
CA HIS A 722 -0.60 3.49 -40.26
C HIS A 722 -1.42 4.04 -39.10
N ALA A 723 -1.70 5.33 -39.14
CA ALA A 723 -2.67 5.98 -38.28
C ALA A 723 -4.03 5.33 -38.52
N ASN A 724 -4.61 4.78 -37.45
CA ASN A 724 -6.02 4.42 -37.41
C ASN A 724 -6.84 5.70 -37.56
N MET A 725 -7.42 5.89 -38.74
CA MET A 725 -8.50 6.85 -38.97
C MET A 725 -9.79 6.31 -38.31
N PRO A 726 -10.63 7.14 -37.70
CA PRO A 726 -11.91 6.70 -37.15
C PRO A 726 -12.90 6.45 -38.29
N ARG A 727 -13.49 5.25 -38.38
CA ARG A 727 -14.65 5.01 -39.23
C ARG A 727 -15.93 5.44 -38.51
N PRO A 728 -16.81 6.23 -39.13
CA PRO A 728 -18.13 6.53 -38.59
C PRO A 728 -19.07 5.32 -38.73
N ALA A 729 -20.02 5.23 -37.80
CA ALA A 729 -21.09 4.25 -37.77
C ALA A 729 -22.15 4.53 -38.84
N THR A 730 -22.68 3.48 -39.48
CA THR A 730 -24.07 3.41 -39.98
C THR A 730 -24.47 1.95 -40.20
N ALA A 731 -25.69 1.66 -39.76
CA ALA A 731 -26.44 0.41 -39.88
C ALA A 731 -26.69 0.00 -41.35
N GLU A 732 -26.84 -1.30 -41.63
CA GLU A 732 -28.15 -1.94 -41.92
C GLU A 732 -28.01 -3.40 -42.36
N LYS A 733 -29.14 -4.10 -42.22
CA LYS A 733 -29.44 -5.52 -42.46
C LYS A 733 -29.24 -5.97 -43.92
N GLY A 734 -29.06 -7.26 -44.15
CA GLY A 734 -29.29 -7.85 -45.49
C GLY A 734 -28.85 -9.29 -45.68
N LEU A 735 -29.84 -10.17 -45.77
CA LEU A 735 -29.84 -11.63 -45.99
C LEU A 735 -29.29 -12.11 -47.36
N LEU A 736 -28.82 -13.37 -47.37
CA LEU A 736 -28.92 -14.44 -48.39
C LEU A 736 -27.92 -14.61 -49.55
N ALA A 737 -27.59 -15.92 -49.71
CA ALA A 737 -27.37 -16.72 -50.92
C ALA A 737 -25.93 -16.95 -51.44
N ASP A 738 -25.39 -18.12 -51.04
CA ASP A 738 -25.08 -19.31 -51.86
C ASP A 738 -24.21 -19.21 -53.13
N GLY A 739 -23.30 -20.19 -53.29
CA GLY A 739 -22.52 -20.38 -54.51
C GLY A 739 -21.19 -21.13 -54.33
N ASP A 740 -21.26 -22.45 -54.38
CA ASP A 740 -20.18 -23.43 -54.43
C ASP A 740 -19.05 -23.13 -55.44
N THR A 741 -17.82 -23.59 -55.14
CA THR A 741 -17.11 -24.56 -56.01
C THR A 741 -15.87 -25.16 -55.35
N ASN A 742 -15.85 -26.48 -55.40
CA ASN A 742 -14.84 -27.41 -54.91
C ASN A 742 -13.49 -27.30 -55.62
N SER A 743 -12.39 -27.52 -54.88
CA SER A 743 -11.36 -28.45 -55.35
C SER A 743 -10.65 -29.12 -54.17
N THR A 744 -10.58 -30.45 -54.29
CA THR A 744 -10.23 -31.47 -53.31
C THR A 744 -8.72 -31.70 -53.25
N GLY A 745 -8.21 -32.01 -52.05
CA GLY A 745 -6.78 -32.31 -51.86
C GLY A 745 -6.40 -32.89 -50.50
N ARG A 746 -6.92 -34.08 -50.18
CA ARG A 746 -6.29 -35.11 -49.32
C ARG A 746 -6.06 -34.75 -47.84
N GLN A 747 -7.10 -34.95 -47.03
CA GLN A 747 -6.96 -35.13 -45.57
C GLN A 747 -6.43 -36.54 -45.28
N THR A 748 -5.18 -36.62 -44.83
CA THR A 748 -4.73 -37.70 -43.93
C THR A 748 -4.84 -37.15 -42.51
N SER A 749 -5.67 -37.83 -41.72
CA SER A 749 -5.79 -37.71 -40.28
C SER A 749 -4.42 -37.71 -39.58
N VAL A 750 -4.07 -36.58 -38.99
CA VAL A 750 -3.11 -36.51 -37.88
C VAL A 750 -3.77 -35.64 -36.81
N GLU A 751 -4.35 -36.33 -35.83
CA GLU A 751 -4.63 -35.76 -34.52
C GLU A 751 -3.33 -35.22 -33.92
N SER A 752 -3.49 -34.25 -33.01
CA SER A 752 -2.48 -33.67 -32.10
C SER A 752 -1.67 -32.47 -32.62
N SER A 753 -2.11 -31.27 -32.21
CA SER A 753 -1.28 -30.27 -31.51
C SER A 753 -2.01 -28.92 -31.41
N GLN A 754 -3.09 -28.87 -30.62
CA GLN A 754 -3.54 -27.59 -30.06
C GLN A 754 -2.59 -27.22 -28.92
N GLY A 755 -1.95 -26.05 -29.04
CA GLY A 755 -0.98 -25.54 -28.05
C GLY A 755 -1.60 -25.19 -26.69
N PRO A 756 -0.75 -24.88 -25.68
CA PRO A 756 -1.11 -24.92 -24.25
C PRO A 756 -1.82 -23.70 -23.60
N PRO A 757 -2.11 -22.54 -24.24
CA PRO A 757 -2.66 -21.41 -23.47
C PRO A 757 -4.15 -21.55 -23.11
N MET A 758 -4.94 -22.36 -23.82
CA MET A 758 -6.36 -22.54 -23.50
C MET A 758 -6.60 -23.43 -22.28
N GLN A 759 -5.80 -24.49 -22.09
CA GLN A 759 -5.99 -25.47 -21.01
C GLN A 759 -5.69 -24.87 -19.62
N HIS A 760 -4.64 -24.06 -19.48
CA HIS A 760 -4.32 -23.39 -18.22
C HIS A 760 -5.35 -22.32 -17.84
N GLN A 761 -6.02 -21.69 -18.82
CA GLN A 761 -7.12 -20.76 -18.56
C GLN A 761 -8.33 -21.47 -17.96
N THR A 762 -8.72 -22.59 -18.55
CA THR A 762 -9.87 -23.38 -18.09
C THR A 762 -9.63 -23.97 -16.71
N GLN A 763 -8.41 -24.48 -16.45
CA GLN A 763 -8.05 -25.03 -15.13
C GLN A 763 -8.10 -23.96 -14.03
N TYR A 764 -7.57 -22.77 -14.29
CA TYR A 764 -7.63 -21.65 -13.35
C TYR A 764 -9.08 -21.22 -13.06
N ASN A 765 -9.89 -21.04 -14.11
CA ASN A 765 -11.29 -20.63 -13.95
C ASN A 765 -12.09 -21.66 -13.15
N GLU A 766 -11.82 -22.95 -13.34
CA GLU A 766 -12.44 -24.01 -12.56
C GLU A 766 -12.01 -23.97 -11.09
N ILE A 767 -10.71 -23.80 -10.81
CA ILE A 767 -10.19 -23.63 -9.45
C ILE A 767 -10.84 -22.41 -8.80
N MET A 768 -10.89 -21.27 -9.48
CA MET A 768 -11.52 -20.05 -8.95
C MET A 768 -13.00 -20.24 -8.66
N ARG A 769 -13.75 -20.92 -9.55
CA ARG A 769 -15.17 -21.24 -9.30
C ARG A 769 -15.32 -22.12 -8.05
N ARG A 770 -14.45 -23.12 -7.85
CA ARG A 770 -14.45 -23.96 -6.64
C ARG A 770 -14.14 -23.13 -5.38
N LEU A 771 -13.15 -22.23 -5.43
CA LEU A 771 -12.78 -21.36 -4.32
C LEU A 771 -13.90 -20.40 -3.94
N VAL A 772 -14.51 -19.73 -4.93
CA VAL A 772 -15.65 -18.82 -4.73
C VAL A 772 -16.85 -19.57 -4.15
N ASN A 773 -17.18 -20.76 -4.67
CA ASN A 773 -18.27 -21.56 -4.10
C ASN A 773 -18.00 -21.94 -2.64
N ARG A 774 -16.77 -22.38 -2.30
CA ARG A 774 -16.38 -22.67 -0.91
C ARG A 774 -16.50 -21.43 -0.03
N TYR A 775 -16.08 -20.27 -0.53
CA TYR A 775 -16.19 -19.00 0.16
C TYR A 775 -17.65 -18.63 0.45
N ILE A 776 -18.52 -18.68 -0.56
CA ILE A 776 -19.95 -18.37 -0.41
C ILE A 776 -20.59 -19.32 0.63
N HIS A 777 -20.29 -20.63 0.57
CA HIS A 777 -20.79 -21.58 1.56
C HIS A 777 -20.28 -21.29 2.98
N LYS A 778 -19.00 -20.90 3.14
CA LYS A 778 -18.44 -20.50 4.43
C LYS A 778 -19.14 -19.24 4.96
N MET A 779 -19.33 -18.23 4.13
CA MET A 779 -20.02 -16.99 4.51
C MET A 779 -21.47 -17.23 4.90
N LYS A 780 -22.22 -18.02 4.10
CA LYS A 780 -23.59 -18.43 4.46
C LYS A 780 -23.65 -19.21 5.77
N LYS A 781 -22.66 -20.06 6.05
CA LYS A 781 -22.57 -20.77 7.32
C LYS A 781 -22.31 -19.80 8.48
N GLN A 782 -21.45 -18.80 8.29
CA GLN A 782 -21.16 -17.79 9.30
C GLN A 782 -22.38 -16.92 9.60
N PHE A 783 -23.12 -16.48 8.58
CA PHE A 783 -24.39 -15.76 8.79
C PHE A 783 -25.41 -16.56 9.60
N ARG A 784 -25.48 -17.89 9.43
CA ARG A 784 -26.33 -18.76 10.27
C ARG A 784 -25.83 -18.99 11.70
N GLN A 785 -24.57 -18.65 11.97
CA GLN A 785 -23.95 -18.78 13.29
C GLN A 785 -23.92 -17.46 14.05
N ASP A 786 -24.25 -16.34 13.40
CA ASP A 786 -24.46 -15.07 14.07
C ASP A 786 -25.65 -15.20 15.04
N GLY A 787 -25.61 -14.44 16.14
CA GLY A 787 -26.58 -14.55 17.23
C GLY A 787 -28.02 -14.27 16.78
N VAL A 788 -28.98 -14.84 17.51
CA VAL A 788 -30.42 -14.57 17.32
C VAL A 788 -30.69 -13.11 17.66
N ASN A 789 -31.26 -12.37 16.72
CA ASN A 789 -31.65 -10.98 16.90
C ASN A 789 -33.04 -10.87 17.55
N GLU A 790 -33.37 -9.68 18.07
CA GLU A 790 -34.73 -9.40 18.55
C GLU A 790 -35.76 -9.48 17.40
N ASP A 791 -35.35 -9.13 16.19
CA ASP A 791 -36.17 -9.21 14.98
C ASP A 791 -36.62 -10.65 14.69
N ASP A 792 -35.71 -11.63 14.79
CA ASP A 792 -36.04 -13.06 14.64
C ASP A 792 -37.10 -13.52 15.67
N LEU A 793 -37.10 -12.93 16.88
CA LEU A 793 -38.12 -13.23 17.90
C LEU A 793 -39.46 -12.55 17.58
N LEU A 794 -39.42 -11.36 16.99
CA LEU A 794 -40.61 -10.64 16.54
C LEU A 794 -41.27 -11.33 15.36
N GLU A 795 -40.49 -11.86 14.41
CA GLU A 795 -40.94 -12.73 13.33
C GLU A 795 -41.73 -13.92 13.89
N ILE A 796 -41.12 -14.71 14.79
CA ILE A 796 -41.78 -15.87 15.40
C ILE A 796 -43.06 -15.46 16.15
N LYS A 797 -43.04 -14.33 16.88
CA LYS A 797 -44.22 -13.82 17.58
C LYS A 797 -45.34 -13.45 16.60
N GLN A 798 -44.98 -12.89 15.45
CA GLN A 798 -45.91 -12.52 14.41
C GLN A 798 -46.50 -13.76 13.72
N ASP A 799 -45.67 -14.76 13.42
CA ASP A 799 -46.13 -16.05 12.89
C ASP A 799 -47.14 -16.70 13.84
N ILE A 800 -46.88 -16.68 15.15
CA ILE A 800 -47.83 -17.17 16.16
C ILE A 800 -49.12 -16.33 16.17
N SER A 801 -49.01 -15.01 15.96
CA SER A 801 -50.16 -14.10 15.98
C SER A 801 -51.02 -14.19 14.73
N SER A 802 -50.42 -14.46 13.57
CA SER A 802 -51.13 -14.68 12.30
C SER A 802 -51.73 -16.08 12.20
N LEU A 803 -51.10 -17.08 12.82
CA LEU A 803 -51.64 -18.44 12.95
C LEU A 803 -52.88 -18.48 13.87
N ARG A 804 -52.93 -17.59 14.86
CA ARG A 804 -54.02 -17.49 15.84
C ARG A 804 -55.22 -16.75 15.25
#